data_AF-B3P480-F1
#
_entry.id   AF-B3P480-F1
#
_cell.length_a   1.000
_cell.length_b   1.000
_cell.length_c   1.000
_cell.angle_alpha   90.00
_cell.angle_beta   90.00
_cell.angle_gamma   90.00
#
_symmetry.space_group_name_H-M   'P 1'
#
loop_
_entity.id
_entity.type
_entity.pdbx_description
1 polymer ?
#
loop_
_entity_poly.entity_id
_entity_poly.type
_entity_poly.pdbx_seq_one_letter_code
_entity_poly.pdbx_strand_id
1 'polypeptide(L)'
;MLLTDVLELNKTELFAKIRDGLPVVQRTQNLLDCKDDLLFAWDAKDSCLLVRNWRSSLAAEVKVKFQTLIPSSLVTIEVDHVLASNEGSLVALSGQRGVTIMELPRRWGPDGCYKDAKPMITCRTFGLDTQLFLNNPLLEVRQVRWHPHSVSDSTLLVLLNNNTIRVYNHSKLRYVWQVGPSVLRSGANNSLCDFGEVAVDFDIAPAVKPRDTESETAGKNETTLDKSNITLIATKSLPKQERIEWPMVVLRENGNIYILMTGLDSEKTRLQGPITITPQAHDNYGLESCSLMIIPSLPPTMVIAESNGKLHHALLMEAEATEHSFNEVDEFVLIEPAEYVVHVLETVELELGIASGTGEGAEVYHCPIYLKRDLINELRYFAYHNAGVHAITVNFISELQRYLESEYHEDRLELAASSRAEYILCTKFDSSGTVNAVFGLALLQIPAGIVLLLGSGQVISLKLVIDAQLLVTPNENKQVGLEVSQQESGPSFVDTIKSLLQRSVNQPILADKLSSPSAQESYELLNQAIEVLREQYLKRHDLVRAAFARHINQIQLKKEQQLQEIQDLEQERELISERAHKLAERFEEISYNQELLVRKCNALMQKANASLPNSVVAEREFSQEVIRLNKVTQGLAAGLESAKKTLNKQRYHIAMSQEDLKKNAYELPEKQHRTITEILTQLTGEIDRQIVDVKRINKIVGV
;
A
#
# COMPACT_ATOMS: atom_id res chain seq x y z
N MET A 1 2.11 -9.24 31.13
CA MET A 1 3.40 -8.59 30.85
C MET A 1 4.09 -9.09 29.59
N LEU A 2 4.18 -10.40 29.31
CA LEU A 2 4.84 -10.92 28.09
C LEU A 2 4.20 -10.49 26.76
N LEU A 3 2.89 -10.17 26.72
CA LEU A 3 2.17 -9.79 25.50
C LEU A 3 2.42 -8.34 25.05
N THR A 4 2.76 -7.43 25.96
CA THR A 4 2.91 -5.99 25.69
C THR A 4 4.37 -5.53 25.68
N ASP A 5 5.32 -6.45 25.89
CA ASP A 5 6.75 -6.18 25.82
C ASP A 5 7.47 -7.32 25.11
N VAL A 6 7.23 -7.43 23.80
CA VAL A 6 7.74 -8.52 22.95
C VAL A 6 9.27 -8.53 22.88
N LEU A 7 9.92 -7.38 23.08
CA LEU A 7 11.37 -7.22 23.07
C LEU A 7 11.99 -7.25 24.48
N GLU A 8 11.19 -7.51 25.53
CA GLU A 8 11.58 -7.50 26.95
C GLU A 8 12.35 -6.23 27.39
N LEU A 9 12.02 -5.08 26.81
CA LEU A 9 12.73 -3.82 27.02
C LEU A 9 12.57 -3.28 28.44
N ASN A 10 11.48 -3.59 29.15
CA ASN A 10 11.27 -3.12 30.52
C ASN A 10 12.37 -3.57 31.49
N LYS A 11 12.94 -4.77 31.27
CA LYS A 11 13.97 -5.37 32.12
C LYS A 11 15.39 -4.90 31.76
N THR A 12 15.55 -4.15 30.69
CA THR A 12 16.86 -3.74 30.22
C THR A 12 17.44 -2.63 31.09
N GLU A 13 18.76 -2.65 31.26
CA GLU A 13 19.51 -1.62 32.00
C GLU A 13 19.34 -0.22 31.36
N LEU A 14 19.19 -0.15 30.02
CA LEU A 14 18.95 1.09 29.30
C LEU A 14 17.68 1.78 29.83
N PHE A 15 16.54 1.08 29.82
CA PHE A 15 15.29 1.66 30.30
C PHE A 15 15.22 1.77 31.83
N ALA A 16 16.02 1.01 32.57
CA ALA A 16 16.19 1.23 34.00
C ALA A 16 16.81 2.60 34.30
N LYS A 17 17.83 3.02 33.53
CA LYS A 17 18.41 4.37 33.64
C LYS A 17 17.41 5.46 33.27
N ILE A 18 16.71 5.30 32.15
CA ILE A 18 15.73 6.29 31.66
C ILE A 18 14.66 6.58 32.73
N ARG A 19 14.17 5.54 33.42
CA ARG A 19 13.16 5.66 34.48
C ARG A 19 13.59 6.59 35.63
N ASP A 20 14.87 6.60 35.98
CA ASP A 20 15.39 7.43 37.07
C ASP A 20 15.38 8.93 36.74
N GLY A 21 15.31 9.28 35.45
CA GLY A 21 15.40 10.65 34.95
C GLY A 21 14.11 11.20 34.33
N LEU A 22 12.99 10.48 34.43
CA LEU A 22 11.74 10.92 33.81
C LEU A 22 11.18 12.19 34.47
N PRO A 23 10.59 13.11 33.68
CA PRO A 23 10.02 14.34 34.21
C PRO A 23 8.81 14.04 35.11
N VAL A 24 8.63 14.88 36.13
CA VAL A 24 7.48 14.79 37.05
C VAL A 24 6.19 15.21 36.36
N VAL A 25 6.27 16.17 35.44
CA VAL A 25 5.12 16.69 34.69
C VAL A 25 4.70 15.69 33.61
N GLN A 26 3.45 15.24 33.67
CA GLN A 26 2.87 14.29 32.72
C GLN A 26 2.39 15.01 31.46
N ARG A 27 3.33 15.28 30.54
CA ARG A 27 3.04 15.82 29.21
C ARG A 27 3.68 14.93 28.14
N THR A 28 2.97 14.69 27.05
CA THR A 28 3.52 13.91 25.94
C THR A 28 4.79 14.55 25.36
N GLN A 29 5.78 13.70 25.12
CA GLN A 29 7.12 14.03 24.64
C GLN A 29 7.56 12.98 23.59
N ASN A 30 8.69 13.23 22.92
CA ASN A 30 9.32 12.27 22.02
C ASN A 30 10.78 11.99 22.43
N LEU A 31 10.99 11.38 23.60
CA LEU A 31 12.32 11.03 24.13
C LEU A 31 12.94 9.80 23.47
N LEU A 32 12.19 9.12 22.59
CA LEU A 32 12.63 7.95 21.86
C LEU A 32 12.63 8.23 20.36
N ASP A 33 13.63 7.71 19.67
CA ASP A 33 13.57 7.63 18.21
C ASP A 33 14.25 6.36 17.71
N CYS A 34 13.90 5.95 16.49
CA CYS A 34 14.50 4.77 15.87
C CYS A 34 14.96 5.10 14.46
N LYS A 35 16.21 4.78 14.18
CA LYS A 35 16.77 4.86 12.82
C LYS A 35 17.46 3.55 12.49
N ASP A 36 16.99 2.90 11.44
CA ASP A 36 17.43 1.59 10.98
C ASP A 36 17.25 0.50 12.07
N ASP A 37 18.35 -0.02 12.61
CA ASP A 37 18.41 -0.96 13.73
C ASP A 37 18.70 -0.32 15.09
N LEU A 38 18.88 1.01 15.17
CA LEU A 38 19.25 1.68 16.41
C LEU A 38 18.05 2.37 17.04
N LEU A 39 17.80 2.01 18.30
CA LEU A 39 16.88 2.69 19.18
C LEU A 39 17.66 3.70 20.03
N PHE A 40 17.28 4.97 19.93
CA PHE A 40 17.82 6.09 20.68
C PHE A 40 16.86 6.44 21.82
N ALA A 41 17.41 6.68 23.01
CA ALA A 41 16.66 7.10 24.18
C ALA A 41 17.43 8.17 24.95
N TRP A 42 16.77 9.29 25.28
CA TRP A 42 17.39 10.37 26.04
C TRP A 42 17.36 10.11 27.55
N ASP A 43 18.54 10.11 28.19
CA ASP A 43 18.68 10.04 29.63
C ASP A 43 18.87 11.46 30.19
N ALA A 44 17.80 12.02 30.74
CA ALA A 44 17.82 13.37 31.30
C ALA A 44 18.65 13.49 32.60
N LYS A 45 18.81 12.40 33.37
CA LYS A 45 19.58 12.40 34.62
C LYS A 45 21.07 12.52 34.35
N ASP A 46 21.58 11.70 33.43
CA ASP A 46 23.00 11.72 33.03
C ASP A 46 23.27 12.71 31.86
N SER A 47 22.23 13.36 31.32
CA SER A 47 22.29 14.26 30.16
C SER A 47 23.02 13.64 28.96
N CYS A 48 22.64 12.41 28.62
CA CYS A 48 23.30 11.64 27.58
C CYS A 48 22.31 10.86 26.71
N LEU A 49 22.75 10.46 25.51
CA LEU A 49 21.92 9.70 24.58
C LEU A 49 22.30 8.22 24.68
N LEU A 50 21.36 7.38 25.11
CA LEU A 50 21.54 5.93 25.17
C LEU A 50 21.12 5.32 23.84
N VAL A 51 21.95 4.42 23.30
CA VAL A 51 21.70 3.79 22.00
C VAL A 51 21.88 2.29 22.11
N ARG A 52 20.94 1.55 21.52
CA ARG A 52 21.01 0.09 21.46
C ARG A 52 20.59 -0.39 20.08
N ASN A 53 21.27 -1.41 19.57
CA ASN A 53 20.76 -2.18 18.44
C ASN A 53 19.55 -2.99 18.91
N TRP A 54 18.34 -2.61 18.54
CA TRP A 54 17.14 -3.28 19.05
C TRP A 54 16.97 -4.69 18.46
N ARG A 55 17.54 -4.97 17.27
CA ARG A 55 17.54 -6.30 16.65
C ARG A 55 18.36 -7.31 17.44
N SER A 56 19.38 -6.86 18.18
CA SER A 56 20.17 -7.73 19.06
C SER A 56 19.33 -8.42 20.12
N SER A 57 18.19 -7.84 20.54
CA SER A 57 17.27 -8.47 21.50
C SER A 57 16.64 -9.75 20.96
N LEU A 58 16.73 -10.01 19.65
CA LEU A 58 16.25 -11.24 19.01
C LEU A 58 17.35 -12.33 18.94
N ALA A 59 18.59 -12.00 19.28
CA ALA A 59 19.74 -12.91 19.24
C ALA A 59 20.01 -13.56 20.61
N ALA A 60 20.51 -14.80 20.60
CA ALA A 60 20.73 -15.60 21.83
C ALA A 60 21.92 -15.12 22.69
N GLU A 61 22.91 -14.44 22.09
CA GLU A 61 24.06 -13.87 22.79
C GLU A 61 24.29 -12.43 22.33
N VAL A 62 24.22 -11.47 23.27
CA VAL A 62 24.44 -10.05 22.99
C VAL A 62 25.70 -9.59 23.72
N LYS A 63 26.77 -9.26 22.98
CA LYS A 63 28.03 -8.78 23.55
C LYS A 63 27.93 -7.38 24.16
N VAL A 64 27.13 -6.49 23.56
CA VAL A 64 26.96 -5.10 24.01
C VAL A 64 25.49 -4.79 24.22
N LYS A 65 25.09 -4.55 25.47
CA LYS A 65 23.69 -4.30 25.84
C LYS A 65 23.17 -2.95 25.33
N PHE A 66 23.99 -1.91 25.41
CA PHE A 66 23.74 -0.57 24.89
C PHE A 66 25.05 0.25 24.94
N GLN A 67 25.09 1.39 24.25
CA GLN A 67 26.18 2.36 24.27
C GLN A 67 25.66 3.71 24.78
N THR A 68 26.47 4.42 25.54
CA THR A 68 26.19 5.77 26.04
C THR A 68 26.95 6.79 25.20
N LEU A 69 26.21 7.63 24.48
CA LEU A 69 26.74 8.74 23.71
C LEU A 69 26.70 10.01 24.56
N ILE A 70 27.89 10.50 24.90
CA ILE A 70 28.08 11.63 25.83
C ILE A 70 28.30 12.90 25.00
N PRO A 71 27.47 13.93 25.17
CA PRO A 71 27.72 15.24 24.60
C PRO A 71 29.12 15.77 24.91
N SER A 72 29.81 16.35 23.92
CA SER A 72 31.11 17.02 24.14
C SER A 72 30.98 18.34 24.92
N SER A 73 29.78 18.94 24.88
CA SER A 73 29.39 20.14 25.61
C SER A 73 28.18 19.83 26.46
N LEU A 74 28.04 20.48 27.62
CA LEU A 74 26.87 20.35 28.47
C LEU A 74 25.60 20.73 27.69
N VAL A 75 24.60 19.85 27.70
CA VAL A 75 23.26 20.13 27.15
C VAL A 75 22.46 20.84 28.25
N THR A 76 22.25 22.16 28.11
CA THR A 76 21.56 22.99 29.11
C THR A 76 20.05 23.04 28.93
N ILE A 77 19.53 22.45 27.86
CA ILE A 77 18.10 22.44 27.53
C ILE A 77 17.42 21.22 28.16
N GLU A 78 16.17 21.39 28.59
CA GLU A 78 15.30 20.27 28.92
C GLU A 78 14.81 19.64 27.61
N VAL A 79 15.41 18.52 27.24
CA VAL A 79 15.11 17.82 25.98
C VAL A 79 13.75 17.16 26.09
N ASP A 80 12.85 17.49 25.18
CA ASP A 80 11.52 16.88 25.02
C ASP A 80 11.38 16.12 23.69
N HIS A 81 12.24 16.37 22.71
CA HIS A 81 12.27 15.66 21.42
C HIS A 81 13.67 15.19 21.03
N VAL A 82 13.77 13.91 20.67
CA VAL A 82 14.92 13.27 20.03
C VAL A 82 14.55 12.97 18.60
N LEU A 83 15.35 13.47 17.64
CA LEU A 83 15.09 13.30 16.21
C LEU A 83 16.38 12.91 15.49
N ALA A 84 16.48 11.66 15.06
CA ALA A 84 17.57 11.21 14.20
C ALA A 84 17.42 11.77 12.78
N SER A 85 18.55 12.08 12.14
CA SER A 85 18.58 12.55 10.75
C SER A 85 18.23 11.42 9.77
N ASN A 86 18.00 11.78 8.50
CA ASN A 86 17.53 10.86 7.47
C ASN A 86 18.53 9.75 7.13
N GLU A 87 19.83 9.98 7.30
CA GLU A 87 20.87 8.93 7.15
C GLU A 87 21.44 8.48 8.51
N GLY A 88 20.89 8.98 9.62
CA GLY A 88 21.36 8.65 10.98
C GLY A 88 22.79 9.11 11.26
N SER A 89 23.23 10.19 10.63
CA SER A 89 24.54 10.80 10.87
C SER A 89 24.52 11.84 12.00
N LEU A 90 23.36 12.43 12.28
CA LEU A 90 23.13 13.43 13.31
C LEU A 90 21.89 13.08 14.15
N VAL A 91 21.84 13.60 15.36
CA VAL A 91 20.64 13.62 16.20
C VAL A 91 20.38 15.05 16.66
N ALA A 92 19.17 15.55 16.45
CA ALA A 92 18.71 16.80 17.04
C ALA A 92 18.06 16.48 18.40
N LEU A 93 18.57 17.12 19.44
CA LEU A 93 18.01 17.16 20.78
C LEU A 93 17.32 18.51 20.93
N SER A 94 15.99 18.51 20.92
CA SER A 94 15.19 19.73 21.02
C SER A 94 14.51 19.81 22.37
N GLY A 95 14.35 21.04 22.85
CA GLY A 95 13.53 21.43 23.98
C GLY A 95 12.85 22.76 23.66
N GLN A 96 11.84 23.15 24.44
CA GLN A 96 11.17 24.46 24.28
C GLN A 96 12.15 25.65 24.23
N ARG A 97 13.32 25.52 24.87
CA ARG A 97 14.31 26.60 25.05
C ARG A 97 15.55 26.51 24.18
N GLY A 98 15.55 25.64 23.18
CA GLY A 98 16.62 25.56 22.20
C GLY A 98 16.84 24.18 21.63
N VAL A 99 17.80 24.08 20.71
CA VAL A 99 18.10 22.85 19.99
C VAL A 99 19.61 22.60 20.03
N THR A 100 20.00 21.35 20.25
CA THR A 100 21.39 20.90 20.19
C THR A 100 21.53 19.79 19.17
N ILE A 101 22.48 19.92 18.24
CA ILE A 101 22.81 18.84 17.29
C ILE A 101 23.97 18.02 17.86
N MET A 102 23.83 16.69 17.82
CA MET A 102 24.88 15.73 18.18
C MET A 102 25.35 14.97 16.93
N GLU A 103 26.67 14.96 16.69
CA GLU A 103 27.29 14.13 15.64
C GLU A 103 27.37 12.67 16.07
N LEU A 104 26.72 11.79 15.31
CA LEU A 104 26.82 10.35 15.56
C LEU A 104 28.16 9.81 15.03
N PRO A 105 28.83 8.94 15.80
CA PRO A 105 30.07 8.31 15.36
C PRO A 105 29.82 7.32 14.22
N ARG A 106 30.85 7.00 13.44
CA ARG A 106 30.75 5.95 12.42
C ARG A 106 30.55 4.57 13.06
N ARG A 107 29.70 3.76 12.43
CA ARG A 107 29.47 2.35 12.75
C ARG A 107 30.54 1.51 12.07
N TRP A 108 31.28 0.73 12.84
CA TRP A 108 32.28 -0.23 12.34
C TRP A 108 32.59 -1.35 13.34
N GLY A 109 31.88 -1.39 14.48
CA GLY A 109 32.03 -2.45 15.46
C GLY A 109 31.16 -3.68 15.14
N PRO A 110 31.31 -4.76 15.93
CA PRO A 110 30.44 -5.93 15.84
C PRO A 110 28.97 -5.55 16.05
N ASP A 111 28.07 -6.29 15.41
CA ASP A 111 26.61 -6.11 15.51
C ASP A 111 26.10 -4.69 15.18
N GLY A 112 26.82 -3.97 14.31
CA GLY A 112 26.44 -2.62 13.87
C GLY A 112 26.73 -1.51 14.89
N CYS A 113 27.50 -1.80 15.94
CA CYS A 113 27.80 -0.82 17.00
C CYS A 113 28.76 0.29 16.55
N TYR A 114 28.73 1.40 17.28
CA TYR A 114 29.62 2.53 17.09
C TYR A 114 31.02 2.27 17.66
N LYS A 115 32.07 2.78 16.97
CA LYS A 115 33.48 2.76 17.44
C LYS A 115 33.89 1.44 18.12
N ASP A 116 33.77 0.32 17.42
CA ASP A 116 34.10 -1.02 17.94
C ASP A 116 33.34 -1.44 19.20
N ALA A 117 32.07 -1.04 19.29
CA ALA A 117 31.22 -1.37 20.42
C ALA A 117 31.72 -0.84 21.79
N LYS A 118 32.46 0.29 21.78
CA LYS A 118 32.88 0.99 23.00
C LYS A 118 31.64 1.40 23.84
N PRO A 119 31.60 1.14 25.16
CA PRO A 119 30.40 1.37 25.97
C PRO A 119 30.07 2.86 26.15
N MET A 120 31.08 3.74 26.19
CA MET A 120 30.91 5.18 26.36
C MET A 120 31.68 5.94 25.27
N ILE A 121 30.98 6.82 24.54
CA ILE A 121 31.53 7.53 23.39
C ILE A 121 31.20 9.02 23.50
N THR A 122 32.23 9.86 23.59
CA THR A 122 32.05 11.30 23.45
C THR A 122 31.74 11.66 22.00
N CYS A 123 30.64 12.40 21.80
CA CYS A 123 30.10 12.84 20.53
C CYS A 123 30.16 14.36 20.45
N ARG A 124 30.53 14.92 19.29
CA ARG A 124 30.56 16.39 19.15
C ARG A 124 29.15 16.93 19.19
N THR A 125 28.98 18.08 19.83
CA THR A 125 27.68 18.70 20.03
C THR A 125 27.74 20.19 19.77
N PHE A 126 26.65 20.72 19.21
CA PHE A 126 26.53 22.12 18.82
C PHE A 126 25.17 22.65 19.26
N GLY A 127 25.17 23.61 20.20
CA GLY A 127 23.97 24.36 20.55
C GLY A 127 23.63 25.36 19.44
N LEU A 128 22.39 25.34 18.95
CA LEU A 128 21.92 26.25 17.92
C LEU A 128 21.35 27.51 18.56
N ASP A 129 21.85 28.67 18.11
CA ASP A 129 21.37 29.99 18.51
C ASP A 129 21.20 30.19 20.03
N THR A 130 22.10 29.62 20.84
CA THR A 130 22.02 29.68 22.31
C THR A 130 21.90 31.12 22.83
N GLN A 131 22.60 32.08 22.21
CA GLN A 131 22.50 33.50 22.59
C GLN A 131 21.13 34.13 22.28
N LEU A 132 20.45 33.66 21.22
CA LEU A 132 19.11 34.14 20.87
C LEU A 132 18.11 33.77 21.97
N PHE A 133 18.12 32.53 22.43
CA PHE A 133 17.23 32.03 23.49
C PHE A 133 17.56 32.60 24.88
N LEU A 134 18.81 32.95 25.14
CA LEU A 134 19.22 33.67 26.36
C LEU A 134 18.72 35.11 26.36
N ASN A 135 18.81 35.80 25.22
CA ASN A 135 18.38 37.20 25.09
C ASN A 135 16.85 37.37 24.99
N ASN A 136 16.13 36.32 24.56
CA ASN A 136 14.68 36.36 24.37
C ASN A 136 13.98 35.32 25.25
N PRO A 137 13.62 35.67 26.50
CA PRO A 137 13.08 34.72 27.45
C PRO A 137 11.66 34.21 27.13
N LEU A 138 10.99 34.75 26.13
CA LEU A 138 9.66 34.31 25.68
C LEU A 138 9.71 33.52 24.36
N LEU A 139 10.91 33.38 23.76
CA LEU A 139 11.09 32.67 22.50
C LEU A 139 11.12 31.17 22.77
N GLU A 140 10.28 30.44 22.04
CA GLU A 140 10.11 29.00 22.19
C GLU A 140 10.25 28.29 20.86
N VAL A 141 10.86 27.11 20.89
CA VAL A 141 10.85 26.16 19.77
C VAL A 141 9.47 25.51 19.71
N ARG A 142 8.81 25.59 18.56
CA ARG A 142 7.50 24.98 18.30
C ARG A 142 7.61 23.64 17.57
N GLN A 143 8.45 23.58 16.54
CA GLN A 143 8.67 22.34 15.77
C GLN A 143 10.10 22.26 15.23
N VAL A 144 10.63 21.04 15.11
CA VAL A 144 11.94 20.75 14.51
C VAL A 144 11.80 19.60 13.51
N ARG A 145 12.27 19.80 12.26
CA ARG A 145 12.26 18.75 11.23
C ARG A 145 13.53 18.75 10.40
N TRP A 146 14.03 17.56 10.07
CA TRP A 146 15.09 17.38 9.08
C TRP A 146 14.50 17.55 7.68
N HIS A 147 15.20 18.26 6.79
CA HIS A 147 14.75 18.37 5.42
C HIS A 147 14.89 17.01 4.70
N PRO A 148 13.84 16.44 4.08
CA PRO A 148 13.83 15.07 3.55
C PRO A 148 14.91 14.85 2.48
N HIS A 149 15.18 15.87 1.67
CA HIS A 149 16.17 15.81 0.60
C HIS A 149 17.45 16.60 0.92
N SER A 150 17.81 16.68 2.20
CA SER A 150 19.10 17.24 2.62
C SER A 150 20.25 16.39 2.06
N VAL A 151 20.91 16.85 1.01
CA VAL A 151 22.04 16.13 0.34
C VAL A 151 23.14 15.74 1.32
N SER A 152 23.40 16.58 2.34
CA SER A 152 24.43 16.34 3.36
C SER A 152 23.90 15.72 4.66
N ASP A 153 22.64 15.31 4.71
CA ASP A 153 21.97 14.83 5.93
C ASP A 153 22.12 15.77 7.14
N SER A 154 22.22 17.08 6.88
CA SER A 154 22.55 18.10 7.87
C SER A 154 21.64 19.33 7.86
N THR A 155 20.67 19.41 6.94
CA THR A 155 19.73 20.54 6.90
C THR A 155 18.60 20.34 7.90
N LEU A 156 18.60 21.15 8.95
CA LEU A 156 17.60 21.15 10.02
C LEU A 156 16.77 22.44 9.96
N LEU A 157 15.47 22.31 10.08
CA LEU A 157 14.51 23.42 10.13
C LEU A 157 13.93 23.52 11.54
N VAL A 158 13.94 24.73 12.09
CA VAL A 158 13.44 25.01 13.44
C VAL A 158 12.40 26.13 13.37
N LEU A 159 11.14 25.78 13.64
CA LEU A 159 10.04 26.74 13.77
C LEU A 159 10.00 27.31 15.18
N LEU A 160 9.92 28.63 15.28
CA LEU A 160 9.82 29.37 16.53
C LEU A 160 8.47 30.06 16.67
N ASN A 161 8.06 30.32 17.92
CA ASN A 161 6.79 30.98 18.25
C ASN A 161 6.67 32.45 17.83
N ASN A 162 7.70 33.02 17.19
CA ASN A 162 7.67 34.34 16.57
C ASN A 162 7.43 34.29 15.05
N ASN A 163 6.86 33.17 14.56
CA ASN A 163 6.56 32.91 13.16
C ASN A 163 7.79 32.95 12.24
N THR A 164 8.92 32.40 12.71
CA THR A 164 10.12 32.22 11.90
C THR A 164 10.54 30.77 11.80
N ILE A 165 10.92 30.34 10.59
CA ILE A 165 11.61 29.07 10.35
C ILE A 165 13.10 29.37 10.16
N ARG A 166 13.94 28.81 11.03
CA ARG A 166 15.40 28.95 10.96
C ARG A 166 15.99 27.72 10.31
N VAL A 167 16.77 27.94 9.26
CA VAL A 167 17.39 26.90 8.45
C VAL A 167 18.85 26.76 8.85
N TYR A 168 19.22 25.62 9.38
CA TYR A 168 20.60 25.31 9.72
C TYR A 168 21.14 24.27 8.75
N ASN A 169 22.39 24.45 8.31
CA ASN A 169 23.17 23.36 7.76
C ASN A 169 24.22 22.98 8.80
N HIS A 170 24.05 21.79 9.38
CA HIS A 170 24.80 21.38 10.55
C HIS A 170 24.59 22.41 11.67
N SER A 171 25.66 23.00 12.22
CA SER A 171 25.58 24.04 13.26
C SER A 171 25.47 25.47 12.74
N LYS A 172 25.52 25.68 11.42
CA LYS A 172 25.55 27.02 10.82
C LYS A 172 24.16 27.43 10.38
N LEU A 173 23.67 28.56 10.92
CA LEU A 173 22.48 29.22 10.42
C LEU A 173 22.73 29.67 8.98
N ARG A 174 21.82 29.29 8.08
CA ARG A 174 21.85 29.64 6.66
C ARG A 174 20.85 30.74 6.36
N TYR A 175 19.60 30.51 6.75
CA TYR A 175 18.48 31.40 6.44
C TYR A 175 17.52 31.52 7.62
N VAL A 176 16.79 32.63 7.64
CA VAL A 176 15.66 32.85 8.55
C VAL A 176 14.48 33.26 7.69
N TRP A 177 13.47 32.42 7.63
CA TRP A 177 12.29 32.63 6.81
C TRP A 177 11.13 33.09 7.69
N GLN A 178 10.52 34.20 7.33
CA GLN A 178 9.33 34.72 8.00
C GLN A 178 8.08 34.03 7.43
N VAL A 179 7.28 33.39 8.27
CA VAL A 179 6.08 32.63 7.87
C VAL A 179 4.76 33.21 8.42
N GLY A 180 4.85 34.40 9.02
CA GLY A 180 3.71 35.15 9.56
C GLY A 180 4.14 36.44 10.24
N PRO A 181 3.23 37.18 10.87
CA PRO A 181 3.55 38.44 11.52
C PRO A 181 4.54 38.24 12.67
N SER A 182 5.40 39.25 12.89
CA SER A 182 6.37 39.22 13.99
C SER A 182 5.67 39.50 15.32
N VAL A 183 5.48 38.46 16.14
CA VAL A 183 4.85 38.58 17.46
C VAL A 183 5.90 39.03 18.49
N LEU A 184 6.20 40.33 18.52
CA LEU A 184 7.06 40.93 19.56
C LEU A 184 6.25 41.09 20.86
N ARG A 185 6.36 40.13 21.77
CA ARG A 185 5.81 40.22 23.14
C ARG A 185 6.58 41.24 23.98
N SER A 186 6.43 42.53 23.68
CA SER A 186 7.01 43.63 24.45
C SER A 186 6.05 44.10 25.55
N GLY A 187 6.25 43.62 26.78
CA GLY A 187 5.77 44.27 28.02
C GLY A 187 4.32 44.03 28.45
N ALA A 188 4.18 43.41 29.64
CA ALA A 188 3.11 43.41 30.66
C ALA A 188 1.60 43.35 30.31
N ASN A 189 1.12 43.77 29.15
CA ASN A 189 -0.30 43.75 28.80
C ASN A 189 -0.45 43.24 27.37
N ASN A 190 -0.71 41.94 27.17
CA ASN A 190 -1.24 41.41 25.89
C ASN A 190 -1.65 39.95 26.07
N SER A 191 -2.84 39.73 26.61
CA SER A 191 -3.48 38.41 26.72
C SER A 191 -4.66 38.24 25.75
N LEU A 192 -4.86 39.15 24.79
CA LEU A 192 -6.05 39.20 23.93
C LEU A 192 -5.78 39.49 22.44
N CYS A 193 -4.51 39.60 22.00
CA CYS A 193 -4.19 40.09 20.65
C CYS A 193 -3.66 39.03 19.66
N ASP A 194 -3.39 37.81 20.11
CA ASP A 194 -2.95 36.71 19.25
C ASP A 194 -4.19 35.88 18.92
N PHE A 195 -4.91 36.23 17.84
CA PHE A 195 -6.11 35.50 17.38
C PHE A 195 -5.76 34.14 16.76
N GLY A 196 -4.85 33.40 17.40
CA GLY A 196 -4.28 32.14 16.91
C GLY A 196 -3.34 32.32 15.71
N GLU A 197 -2.68 33.48 15.57
CA GLU A 197 -1.77 33.79 14.45
C GLU A 197 -0.36 33.19 14.60
N VAL A 198 -0.10 32.45 15.69
CA VAL A 198 1.16 31.76 15.92
C VAL A 198 1.19 30.44 15.16
N ALA A 199 2.26 30.19 14.42
CA ALA A 199 2.51 28.91 13.77
C ALA A 199 2.79 27.81 14.81
N VAL A 200 2.05 26.69 14.71
CA VAL A 200 2.17 25.54 15.63
C VAL A 200 3.04 24.43 15.07
N ASP A 201 2.92 24.15 13.78
CA ASP A 201 3.59 23.05 13.12
C ASP A 201 3.81 23.38 11.64
N PHE A 202 4.72 22.66 11.01
CA PHE A 202 4.96 22.71 9.58
C PHE A 202 5.41 21.35 9.07
N ASP A 203 5.17 21.05 7.80
CA ASP A 203 5.74 19.87 7.15
C ASP A 203 6.05 20.14 5.67
N ILE A 204 6.91 19.31 5.09
CA ILE A 204 7.46 19.55 3.76
C ILE A 204 6.77 18.64 2.75
N ALA A 205 6.07 19.23 1.79
CA ALA A 205 5.43 18.50 0.70
C ALA A 205 6.47 18.06 -0.36
N PRO A 206 6.11 17.10 -1.25
CA PRO A 206 6.96 16.71 -2.35
C PRO A 206 7.41 17.90 -3.22
N ALA A 207 8.63 17.80 -3.76
CA ALA A 207 9.22 18.82 -4.61
C ALA A 207 8.40 19.09 -5.88
N VAL A 208 8.32 20.36 -6.27
CA VAL A 208 7.57 20.83 -7.44
C VAL A 208 8.50 21.65 -8.34
N LYS A 209 8.21 21.66 -9.65
CA LYS A 209 8.88 22.56 -10.59
C LYS A 209 8.24 23.96 -10.48
N PRO A 210 9.02 25.03 -10.36
CA PRO A 210 8.50 26.38 -10.29
C PRO A 210 7.72 26.69 -11.57
N ARG A 211 6.56 27.32 -11.42
CA ARG A 211 5.82 27.87 -12.56
C ARG A 211 6.66 29.00 -13.15
N ASP A 212 7.03 28.88 -14.42
CA ASP A 212 7.65 29.97 -15.17
C ASP A 212 6.63 31.12 -15.27
N THR A 213 6.63 32.02 -14.28
CA THR A 213 5.94 33.31 -14.38
C THR A 213 6.78 34.21 -15.29
N GLU A 214 6.89 33.83 -16.57
CA GLU A 214 7.18 34.81 -17.61
C GLU A 214 5.96 35.73 -17.69
N SER A 215 6.18 36.99 -17.33
CA SER A 215 5.19 38.05 -17.43
C SER A 215 4.73 38.23 -18.88
N GLU A 216 3.71 37.49 -19.31
CA GLU A 216 2.89 37.82 -20.46
C GLU A 216 1.98 39.02 -20.12
N THR A 217 2.57 40.19 -19.88
CA THR A 217 1.88 41.51 -19.91
C THR A 217 2.90 42.64 -19.78
N ALA A 218 3.83 42.73 -20.74
CA ALA A 218 4.53 43.99 -21.03
C ALA A 218 4.71 44.16 -22.54
N GLY A 219 3.61 44.00 -23.27
CA GLY A 219 3.51 44.41 -24.66
C GLY A 219 3.14 45.88 -24.76
N LYS A 220 4.12 46.69 -25.20
CA LYS A 220 3.98 48.04 -25.80
C LYS A 220 3.52 49.16 -24.85
N ASN A 221 4.49 49.94 -24.38
CA ASN A 221 4.51 51.37 -24.66
C ASN A 221 5.97 51.87 -24.62
N GLU A 222 6.50 52.18 -25.79
CA GLU A 222 7.70 52.97 -25.96
C GLU A 222 7.40 54.43 -25.57
N THR A 223 8.16 54.98 -24.62
CA THR A 223 8.67 56.36 -24.70
C THR A 223 9.92 56.50 -23.82
N THR A 224 11.08 56.46 -24.50
CA THR A 224 12.28 57.31 -24.34
C THR A 224 12.79 57.76 -22.95
N LEU A 225 14.13 57.58 -22.79
CA LEU A 225 15.07 58.16 -21.80
C LEU A 225 15.04 57.45 -20.43
N ASP A 226 16.10 56.86 -19.87
CA ASP A 226 17.53 57.14 -19.95
C ASP A 226 18.39 55.87 -19.86
N LYS A 227 19.45 55.85 -20.67
CA LYS A 227 20.59 54.95 -20.52
C LYS A 227 21.58 55.59 -19.56
N SER A 228 21.96 54.91 -18.47
CA SER A 228 23.38 54.85 -18.08
C SER A 228 23.66 53.83 -16.97
N ASN A 229 24.57 52.92 -17.31
CA ASN A 229 25.55 52.27 -16.43
C ASN A 229 25.06 51.16 -15.48
N ILE A 230 25.27 49.90 -15.88
CA ILE A 230 26.36 49.07 -15.34
C ILE A 230 26.65 47.91 -16.30
N THR A 231 27.90 47.88 -16.74
CA THR A 231 28.51 47.00 -17.72
C THR A 231 28.73 45.60 -17.16
N LEU A 232 28.19 44.61 -17.87
CA LEU A 232 28.86 43.38 -18.33
C LEU A 232 30.05 42.87 -17.49
N ILE A 233 29.78 41.90 -16.62
CA ILE A 233 30.68 40.76 -16.44
C ILE A 233 29.92 39.51 -16.90
N ALA A 234 30.24 39.08 -18.10
CA ALA A 234 29.83 37.81 -18.66
C ALA A 234 30.54 36.67 -17.90
N THR A 235 29.94 36.19 -16.82
CA THR A 235 30.23 34.86 -16.27
C THR A 235 29.37 33.84 -16.99
N LYS A 236 30.03 32.95 -17.71
CA LYS A 236 29.51 31.76 -18.38
C LYS A 236 28.35 31.14 -17.58
N SER A 237 27.16 31.19 -18.15
CA SER A 237 26.00 30.44 -17.66
C SER A 237 26.34 28.96 -17.69
N LEU A 238 26.54 28.37 -16.50
CA LEU A 238 26.31 26.94 -16.32
C LEU A 238 24.91 26.59 -16.83
N PRO A 239 24.68 25.35 -17.32
CA PRO A 239 23.34 24.93 -17.73
C PRO A 239 22.36 25.26 -16.59
N LYS A 240 21.26 25.96 -16.91
CA LYS A 240 20.17 26.23 -15.96
C LYS A 240 19.75 24.87 -15.38
N GLN A 241 20.26 24.53 -14.20
CA GLN A 241 19.69 23.44 -13.43
C GLN A 241 18.23 23.84 -13.20
N GLU A 242 17.30 22.96 -13.58
CA GLU A 242 15.89 23.10 -13.23
C GLU A 242 15.84 23.39 -11.72
N ARG A 243 15.39 24.59 -11.34
CA ARG A 243 15.29 24.96 -9.93
C ARG A 243 14.13 24.16 -9.36
N ILE A 244 14.35 23.40 -8.31
CA ILE A 244 13.31 22.64 -7.62
C ILE A 244 12.87 23.47 -6.41
N GLU A 245 11.56 23.68 -6.26
CA GLU A 245 10.98 24.31 -5.07
C GLU A 245 10.33 23.24 -4.18
N TRP A 246 10.40 23.44 -2.87
CA TRP A 246 9.80 22.60 -1.85
C TRP A 246 8.67 23.39 -1.17
N PRO A 247 7.41 22.99 -1.35
CA PRO A 247 6.31 23.60 -0.62
C PRO A 247 6.40 23.20 0.86
N MET A 248 6.58 24.18 1.75
CA MET A 248 6.49 23.95 3.19
C MET A 248 5.14 24.43 3.68
N VAL A 249 4.30 23.48 4.09
CA VAL A 249 2.97 23.78 4.61
C VAL A 249 3.10 24.16 6.08
N VAL A 250 2.57 25.30 6.47
CA VAL A 250 2.64 25.88 7.82
C VAL A 250 1.23 26.01 8.37
N LEU A 251 1.01 25.44 9.55
CA LEU A 251 -0.26 25.49 10.28
C LEU A 251 -0.19 26.51 11.40
N ARG A 252 -1.17 27.41 11.49
CA ARG A 252 -1.33 28.34 12.62
C ARG A 252 -2.35 27.82 13.65
N GLU A 253 -2.30 28.34 14.88
CA GLU A 253 -3.18 27.95 15.99
C GLU A 253 -4.67 28.08 15.59
N ASN A 254 -5.03 29.11 14.85
CA ASN A 254 -6.40 29.36 14.35
C ASN A 254 -6.84 28.45 13.19
N GLY A 255 -6.03 27.48 12.78
CA GLY A 255 -6.35 26.55 11.68
C GLY A 255 -6.03 27.10 10.29
N ASN A 256 -5.56 28.35 10.16
CA ASN A 256 -5.13 28.86 8.87
C ASN A 256 -3.85 28.15 8.39
N ILE A 257 -3.85 27.82 7.10
CA ILE A 257 -2.76 27.11 6.44
C ILE A 257 -2.05 28.04 5.48
N TYR A 258 -0.73 28.06 5.52
CA TYR A 258 0.12 28.82 4.59
C TYR A 258 1.11 27.88 3.91
N ILE A 259 1.59 28.25 2.73
CA ILE A 259 2.60 27.49 2.00
C ILE A 259 3.78 28.41 1.72
N LEU A 260 4.94 28.06 2.28
CA LEU A 260 6.19 28.72 1.98
C LEU A 260 6.89 27.96 0.84
N MET A 261 6.91 28.54 -0.35
CA MET A 261 7.65 28.02 -1.49
C MET A 261 9.10 28.45 -1.39
N THR A 262 10.02 27.48 -1.37
CA THR A 262 11.46 27.76 -1.20
C THR A 262 12.34 26.70 -1.88
N GLY A 263 13.50 27.14 -2.36
CA GLY A 263 14.60 26.24 -2.73
C GLY A 263 15.53 26.01 -1.54
N LEU A 264 16.10 24.80 -1.39
CA LEU A 264 16.96 24.44 -0.25
C LEU A 264 18.12 25.43 0.01
N ASP A 265 18.69 25.98 -1.07
CA ASP A 265 19.79 26.94 -1.03
C ASP A 265 19.36 28.40 -1.31
N SER A 266 18.06 28.69 -1.31
CA SER A 266 17.53 30.03 -1.62
C SER A 266 17.20 30.81 -0.35
N GLU A 267 17.67 32.05 -0.29
CA GLU A 267 17.18 33.04 0.69
C GLU A 267 15.80 33.59 0.29
N LYS A 268 15.49 33.58 -1.01
CA LYS A 268 14.20 34.03 -1.51
C LYS A 268 13.14 32.97 -1.23
N THR A 269 12.07 33.41 -0.57
CA THR A 269 10.89 32.60 -0.25
C THR A 269 9.63 33.32 -0.73
N ARG A 270 8.61 32.54 -1.10
CA ARG A 270 7.30 33.05 -1.46
C ARG A 270 6.28 32.45 -0.50
N LEU A 271 5.68 33.29 0.35
CA LEU A 271 4.67 32.86 1.29
C LEU A 271 3.30 33.02 0.64
N GLN A 272 2.53 31.94 0.60
CA GLN A 272 1.19 31.89 0.03
C GLN A 272 0.17 31.58 1.12
N GLY A 273 -1.00 32.20 1.07
CA GLY A 273 -2.13 31.86 1.94
C GLY A 273 -2.83 33.08 2.57
N PRO A 274 -3.75 32.87 3.54
CA PRO A 274 -4.21 31.56 4.00
C PRO A 274 -4.87 30.79 2.85
N ILE A 275 -4.58 29.50 2.76
CA ILE A 275 -5.08 28.63 1.70
C ILE A 275 -6.56 28.34 1.94
N THR A 276 -7.36 28.39 0.87
CA THR A 276 -8.78 28.04 0.95
C THR A 276 -8.95 26.55 1.26
N ILE A 277 -9.69 26.28 2.35
CA ILE A 277 -10.08 24.93 2.76
C ILE A 277 -11.50 24.65 2.26
N THR A 278 -11.68 23.51 1.60
CA THR A 278 -12.98 23.06 1.07
C THR A 278 -13.36 21.70 1.66
N PRO A 279 -14.65 21.41 1.88
CA PRO A 279 -15.81 22.30 1.71
C PRO A 279 -15.89 23.39 2.79
N GLN A 280 -16.23 24.61 2.39
CA GLN A 280 -16.43 25.71 3.35
C GLN A 280 -17.70 25.46 4.19
N ALA A 281 -17.57 25.39 5.51
CA ALA A 281 -18.69 25.40 6.45
C ALA A 281 -18.31 26.15 7.73
N HIS A 282 -19.31 26.67 8.44
CA HIS A 282 -19.10 27.56 9.59
C HIS A 282 -18.55 26.85 10.85
N ASP A 283 -18.56 25.52 10.89
CA ASP A 283 -18.23 24.69 12.05
C ASP A 283 -17.40 23.43 11.70
N ASN A 284 -16.98 23.26 10.44
CA ASN A 284 -16.28 22.05 9.98
C ASN A 284 -14.82 21.99 10.44
N TYR A 285 -14.19 23.14 10.74
CA TYR A 285 -12.78 23.25 11.07
C TYR A 285 -12.64 24.10 12.35
N GLY A 286 -12.03 23.52 13.38
CA GLY A 286 -11.89 24.11 14.70
C GLY A 286 -10.74 25.13 14.77
N LEU A 287 -10.67 25.82 15.91
CA LEU A 287 -9.68 26.87 16.20
C LEU A 287 -8.54 26.40 17.11
N GLU A 288 -8.45 25.08 17.35
CA GLU A 288 -7.46 24.49 18.26
C GLU A 288 -6.54 23.50 17.53
N SER A 289 -6.07 23.93 16.35
CA SER A 289 -5.11 23.17 15.54
C SER A 289 -3.77 23.05 16.26
N CYS A 290 -3.21 21.84 16.32
CA CYS A 290 -2.02 21.56 17.11
C CYS A 290 -0.89 20.82 16.37
N SER A 291 -1.17 20.11 15.27
CA SER A 291 -0.16 19.34 14.55
C SER A 291 -0.53 19.13 13.08
N LEU A 292 0.49 19.01 12.24
CA LEU A 292 0.41 18.89 10.79
C LEU A 292 1.34 17.77 10.31
N MET A 293 0.89 16.98 9.34
CA MET A 293 1.73 15.98 8.69
C MET A 293 1.36 15.84 7.21
N ILE A 294 2.37 15.66 6.36
CA ILE A 294 2.20 15.34 4.94
C ILE A 294 2.57 13.87 4.70
N ILE A 295 1.61 13.13 4.14
CA ILE A 295 1.82 11.81 3.55
C ILE A 295 2.10 12.04 2.06
N PRO A 296 3.24 11.55 1.52
CA PRO A 296 3.67 11.82 0.15
C PRO A 296 2.91 10.98 -0.89
N SER A 297 1.58 10.93 -0.80
CA SER A 297 0.71 10.35 -1.83
C SER A 297 0.63 11.27 -3.06
N LEU A 298 -0.07 10.83 -4.11
CA LEU A 298 -0.37 11.63 -5.30
C LEU A 298 -1.89 11.74 -5.50
N PRO A 299 -2.50 12.93 -5.31
CA PRO A 299 -1.92 14.15 -4.74
C PRO A 299 -1.45 13.98 -3.28
N PRO A 300 -0.58 14.87 -2.74
CA PRO A 300 -0.13 14.78 -1.35
C PRO A 300 -1.31 14.87 -0.37
N THR A 301 -1.35 13.94 0.58
CA THR A 301 -2.38 13.91 1.62
C THR A 301 -1.86 14.63 2.85
N MET A 302 -2.59 15.65 3.28
CA MET A 302 -2.34 16.43 4.47
C MET A 302 -3.22 15.94 5.62
N VAL A 303 -2.63 15.81 6.80
CA VAL A 303 -3.31 15.46 8.05
C VAL A 303 -3.20 16.65 9.00
N ILE A 304 -4.34 17.20 9.41
CA ILE A 304 -4.43 18.30 10.38
C ILE A 304 -5.05 17.73 11.66
N ALA A 305 -4.38 17.91 12.79
CA ALA A 305 -4.86 17.44 14.08
C ALA A 305 -5.26 18.60 14.99
N GLU A 306 -6.43 18.46 15.61
CA GLU A 306 -6.95 19.38 16.63
C GLU A 306 -6.79 18.80 18.04
N SER A 307 -6.69 19.68 19.03
CA SER A 307 -6.58 19.33 20.46
C SER A 307 -7.74 18.45 21.00
N ASN A 308 -8.88 18.47 20.31
CA ASN A 308 -10.14 17.82 20.71
C ASN A 308 -10.26 16.36 20.23
N GLY A 309 -9.27 15.84 19.49
CA GLY A 309 -9.31 14.48 18.95
C GLY A 309 -9.67 14.40 17.47
N LYS A 310 -10.01 15.50 16.80
CA LYS A 310 -10.33 15.50 15.37
C LYS A 310 -9.07 15.50 14.51
N LEU A 311 -9.06 14.62 13.52
CA LEU A 311 -8.03 14.49 12.50
C LEU A 311 -8.68 14.71 11.13
N HIS A 312 -8.35 15.80 10.46
CA HIS A 312 -8.83 16.09 9.12
C HIS A 312 -7.85 15.52 8.09
N HIS A 313 -8.34 14.64 7.21
CA HIS A 313 -7.58 14.16 6.06
C HIS A 313 -7.97 14.95 4.82
N ALA A 314 -6.98 15.62 4.22
CA ALA A 314 -7.19 16.54 3.12
C ALA A 314 -6.22 16.28 1.98
N LEU A 315 -6.64 16.56 0.75
CA LEU A 315 -5.75 16.60 -0.41
C LEU A 315 -5.20 18.01 -0.60
N LEU A 316 -3.89 18.10 -0.77
CA LEU A 316 -3.21 19.31 -1.23
C LEU A 316 -3.18 19.29 -2.75
N MET A 317 -3.96 20.17 -3.38
CA MET A 317 -4.12 20.21 -4.84
C MET A 317 -3.68 21.57 -5.38
N GLU A 318 -3.30 21.61 -6.66
CA GLU A 318 -3.08 22.87 -7.35
C GLU A 318 -4.41 23.59 -7.59
N ALA A 319 -4.44 24.90 -7.35
CA ALA A 319 -5.59 25.73 -7.63
C ALA A 319 -5.76 25.95 -9.14
N GLU A 320 -7.02 25.96 -9.64
CA GLU A 320 -7.33 26.26 -11.04
C GLU A 320 -6.95 27.71 -11.41
N ALA A 321 -7.10 28.64 -10.46
CA ALA A 321 -6.69 30.02 -10.56
C ALA A 321 -6.02 30.44 -9.24
N THR A 322 -5.06 31.36 -9.30
CA THR A 322 -4.42 31.87 -8.09
C THR A 322 -5.42 32.68 -7.26
N GLU A 323 -5.66 32.27 -6.03
CA GLU A 323 -6.60 32.94 -5.14
C GLU A 323 -5.90 34.02 -4.31
N HIS A 324 -6.46 35.23 -4.29
CA HIS A 324 -5.98 36.29 -3.40
C HIS A 324 -6.45 36.03 -1.98
N SER A 325 -5.56 36.21 -1.01
CA SER A 325 -5.86 36.16 0.41
C SER A 325 -7.07 37.03 0.77
N PHE A 326 -8.02 36.48 1.54
CA PHE A 326 -9.14 37.23 2.13
C PHE A 326 -8.69 38.17 3.26
N ASN A 327 -7.47 37.99 3.77
CA ASN A 327 -6.92 38.79 4.86
C ASN A 327 -6.00 39.87 4.31
N GLU A 328 -6.56 41.06 4.01
CA GLU A 328 -5.80 42.27 3.63
C GLU A 328 -4.96 42.86 4.79
N VAL A 329 -4.74 42.12 5.90
CA VAL A 329 -4.29 42.68 7.19
C VAL A 329 -2.82 42.39 7.55
N ASP A 330 -2.10 41.58 6.77
CA ASP A 330 -0.67 41.34 7.01
C ASP A 330 0.22 42.44 6.35
N GLU A 331 0.06 43.70 6.78
CA GLU A 331 0.81 44.87 6.26
C GLU A 331 2.36 44.73 6.41
N PHE A 332 2.83 43.73 7.16
CA PHE A 332 4.23 43.48 7.47
C PHE A 332 4.87 42.29 6.73
N VAL A 333 4.10 41.46 6.01
CA VAL A 333 4.61 40.28 5.31
C VAL A 333 4.05 40.22 3.89
N LEU A 334 4.92 40.10 2.89
CA LEU A 334 4.49 39.93 1.50
C LEU A 334 3.89 38.54 1.32
N ILE A 335 2.58 38.49 1.13
CA ILE A 335 1.82 37.27 0.84
C ILE A 335 1.47 37.24 -0.64
N GLU A 336 1.90 36.19 -1.33
CA GLU A 336 1.54 35.92 -2.71
C GLU A 336 0.19 35.20 -2.80
N PRO A 337 -0.51 35.34 -3.95
CA PRO A 337 -1.70 34.55 -4.23
C PRO A 337 -1.43 33.04 -4.10
N ALA A 338 -2.40 32.32 -3.54
CA ALA A 338 -2.29 30.88 -3.31
C ALA A 338 -2.32 30.12 -4.64
N GLU A 339 -1.30 29.30 -4.89
CA GLU A 339 -1.25 28.38 -6.04
C GLU A 339 -1.87 27.00 -5.72
N TYR A 340 -2.26 26.79 -4.46
CA TYR A 340 -2.79 25.54 -3.95
C TYR A 340 -4.15 25.75 -3.27
N VAL A 341 -4.94 24.69 -3.24
CA VAL A 341 -6.17 24.57 -2.45
C VAL A 341 -6.13 23.30 -1.61
N VAL A 342 -6.84 23.33 -0.48
CA VAL A 342 -6.95 22.18 0.41
C VAL A 342 -8.37 21.64 0.31
N HIS A 343 -8.51 20.34 0.05
CA HIS A 343 -9.80 19.67 0.01
C HIS A 343 -9.88 18.57 1.05
N VAL A 344 -10.63 18.82 2.12
CA VAL A 344 -10.87 17.87 3.21
C VAL A 344 -11.87 16.82 2.76
N LEU A 345 -11.43 15.56 2.74
CA LEU A 345 -12.24 14.42 2.33
C LEU A 345 -13.02 13.81 3.50
N GLU A 346 -12.38 13.74 4.66
CA GLU A 346 -12.96 13.11 5.85
C GLU A 346 -12.35 13.68 7.14
N THR A 347 -13.09 13.50 8.23
CA THR A 347 -12.63 13.81 9.60
C THR A 347 -12.75 12.55 10.44
N VAL A 348 -11.64 12.13 11.04
CA VAL A 348 -11.57 11.00 11.96
C VAL A 348 -11.54 11.54 13.39
N GLU A 349 -12.47 11.10 14.23
CA GLU A 349 -12.54 11.51 15.64
C GLU A 349 -11.90 10.43 16.52
N LEU A 350 -10.94 10.84 17.35
CA LEU A 350 -10.24 9.98 18.30
C LEU A 350 -10.90 10.01 19.68
N GLU A 351 -10.95 8.85 20.32
CA GLU A 351 -11.33 8.73 21.73
C GLU A 351 -10.16 9.14 22.63
N LEU A 352 -10.19 10.35 23.20
CA LEU A 352 -9.17 10.88 24.11
C LEU A 352 -9.33 10.38 25.56
N GLY A 353 -9.39 9.05 25.71
CA GLY A 353 -9.61 8.35 26.98
C GLY A 353 -11.00 7.75 27.10
N ILE A 354 -11.22 6.93 28.12
CA ILE A 354 -12.51 6.25 28.35
C ILE A 354 -13.35 7.12 29.29
N ALA A 355 -14.41 7.73 28.78
CA ALA A 355 -15.31 8.53 29.58
C ALA A 355 -16.15 7.64 30.53
N SER A 356 -15.92 7.75 31.83
CA SER A 356 -16.81 7.20 32.86
C SER A 356 -18.06 8.08 33.00
N GLY A 357 -19.00 7.93 32.07
CA GLY A 357 -20.34 8.51 32.23
C GLY A 357 -21.01 8.93 30.92
N THR A 358 -22.09 8.25 30.57
CA THR A 358 -23.07 8.63 29.53
C THR A 358 -23.96 9.80 30.00
N GLY A 359 -23.38 10.83 30.59
CA GLY A 359 -24.09 12.04 31.02
C GLY A 359 -23.92 13.15 30.00
N GLU A 360 -25.03 13.67 29.47
CA GLU A 360 -25.05 14.91 28.68
C GLU A 360 -24.44 16.04 29.54
N GLY A 361 -23.16 16.37 29.30
CA GLY A 361 -22.42 17.40 30.05
C GLY A 361 -21.00 17.04 30.50
N ALA A 362 -20.43 15.88 30.14
CA ALA A 362 -19.01 15.60 30.38
C ALA A 362 -18.12 16.53 29.54
N GLU A 363 -17.25 17.31 30.17
CA GLU A 363 -16.28 18.15 29.45
C GLU A 363 -15.34 17.26 28.61
N VAL A 364 -15.28 17.54 27.30
CA VAL A 364 -14.39 16.83 26.37
C VAL A 364 -12.95 17.11 26.79
N TYR A 365 -12.13 16.07 26.96
CA TYR A 365 -10.74 16.23 27.36
C TYR A 365 -9.91 16.69 26.15
N HIS A 366 -9.32 17.89 26.24
CA HIS A 366 -8.45 18.44 25.19
C HIS A 366 -6.97 18.20 25.54
N CYS A 367 -6.19 17.76 24.55
CA CYS A 367 -4.73 17.70 24.68
C CYS A 367 -4.04 17.80 23.30
N PRO A 368 -2.82 18.34 23.23
CA PRO A 368 -2.07 18.35 21.96
C PRO A 368 -1.86 16.94 21.42
N ILE A 369 -2.15 16.76 20.13
CA ILE A 369 -1.98 15.51 19.39
C ILE A 369 -0.73 15.63 18.53
N TYR A 370 0.18 14.67 18.64
CA TYR A 370 1.39 14.61 17.82
C TYR A 370 1.24 13.51 16.78
N LEU A 371 1.71 13.80 15.56
CA LEU A 371 1.62 12.88 14.42
C LEU A 371 3.00 12.29 14.11
N LYS A 372 3.06 10.98 13.84
CA LYS A 372 4.28 10.30 13.38
C LYS A 372 3.96 9.40 12.19
N ARG A 373 4.60 9.69 11.06
CA ARG A 373 4.45 8.93 9.82
C ARG A 373 5.07 7.53 9.94
N ASP A 374 4.38 6.53 9.40
CA ASP A 374 4.96 5.20 9.20
C ASP A 374 5.79 5.18 7.91
N LEU A 375 7.09 4.89 8.01
CA LEU A 375 8.00 4.85 6.85
C LEU A 375 7.88 3.55 6.05
N ILE A 376 7.20 2.53 6.59
CA ILE A 376 7.07 1.21 5.97
C ILE A 376 5.72 1.09 5.24
N ASN A 377 4.69 1.75 5.77
CA ASN A 377 3.33 1.71 5.23
C ASN A 377 2.80 3.12 5.02
N GLU A 378 2.80 3.59 3.77
CA GLU A 378 2.35 4.94 3.39
C GLU A 378 0.87 5.19 3.68
N LEU A 379 0.06 4.14 3.80
CA LEU A 379 -1.35 4.24 4.17
C LEU A 379 -1.55 4.46 5.68
N ARG A 380 -0.51 4.32 6.51
CA ARG A 380 -0.63 4.33 7.97
C ARG A 380 0.18 5.46 8.60
N TYR A 381 -0.39 6.06 9.64
CA TYR A 381 0.35 6.92 10.55
C TYR A 381 -0.12 6.71 11.99
N PHE A 382 0.60 7.31 12.94
CA PHE A 382 0.30 7.22 14.35
C PHE A 382 0.00 8.61 14.92
N ALA A 383 -1.06 8.70 15.71
CA ALA A 383 -1.36 9.83 16.55
C ALA A 383 -1.06 9.44 18.00
N TYR A 384 -0.24 10.23 18.69
CA TYR A 384 0.09 9.99 20.09
C TYR A 384 -0.10 11.28 20.90
N HIS A 385 -0.64 11.14 22.10
CA HIS A 385 -1.08 12.25 22.93
C HIS A 385 -1.08 11.82 24.41
N ASN A 386 -1.55 12.69 25.29
CA ASN A 386 -1.53 12.47 26.73
C ASN A 386 -2.33 11.21 27.12
N ALA A 387 -3.47 10.99 26.49
CA ALA A 387 -4.40 9.91 26.81
C ALA A 387 -4.11 8.58 26.08
N GLY A 388 -3.16 8.53 25.14
CA GLY A 388 -2.86 7.28 24.46
C GLY A 388 -2.19 7.39 23.09
N VAL A 389 -2.29 6.29 22.33
CA VAL A 389 -1.76 6.14 20.98
C VAL A 389 -2.79 5.46 20.08
N HIS A 390 -3.02 6.04 18.91
CA HIS A 390 -3.87 5.50 17.86
C HIS A 390 -3.04 5.21 16.60
N ALA A 391 -3.37 4.13 15.89
CA ALA A 391 -2.93 3.91 14.51
C ALA A 391 -4.07 4.24 13.55
N ILE A 392 -3.79 5.13 12.60
CA ILE A 392 -4.76 5.56 11.60
C ILE A 392 -4.33 5.00 10.25
N THR A 393 -5.25 4.32 9.58
CA THR A 393 -5.08 3.84 8.20
C THR A 393 -5.95 4.68 7.28
N VAL A 394 -5.31 5.38 6.34
CA VAL A 394 -5.93 6.28 5.37
C VAL A 394 -6.30 5.50 4.11
N ASN A 395 -7.53 4.99 4.07
CA ASN A 395 -7.90 3.97 3.07
C ASN A 395 -8.07 4.54 1.66
N PHE A 396 -8.55 5.77 1.52
CA PHE A 396 -8.73 6.40 0.21
C PHE A 396 -7.41 6.59 -0.55
N ILE A 397 -6.24 6.62 0.12
CA ILE A 397 -4.93 6.70 -0.56
C ILE A 397 -4.73 5.47 -1.47
N SER A 398 -5.19 4.30 -1.04
CA SER A 398 -5.11 3.10 -1.88
C SER A 398 -6.01 3.18 -3.11
N GLU A 399 -7.17 3.84 -3.01
CA GLU A 399 -8.08 4.08 -4.12
C GLU A 399 -7.47 5.09 -5.12
N LEU A 400 -6.82 6.15 -4.62
CA LEU A 400 -6.07 7.10 -5.43
C LEU A 400 -4.93 6.42 -6.21
N GLN A 401 -4.14 5.57 -5.53
CA GLN A 401 -3.07 4.82 -6.19
C GLN A 401 -3.61 3.89 -7.28
N ARG A 402 -4.69 3.14 -7.00
CA ARG A 402 -5.34 2.27 -7.98
C ARG A 402 -5.92 3.02 -9.17
N TYR A 403 -6.42 4.23 -8.95
CA TYR A 403 -6.91 5.11 -10.02
C TYR A 403 -5.77 5.58 -10.92
N LEU A 404 -4.61 5.93 -10.35
CA LEU A 404 -3.43 6.30 -11.13
C LEU A 404 -2.85 5.14 -11.95
N GLU A 405 -2.99 3.90 -11.45
CA GLU A 405 -2.51 2.70 -12.13
C GLU A 405 -3.47 2.13 -13.17
N SER A 406 -4.74 2.59 -13.22
CA SER A 406 -5.72 2.04 -14.16
C SER A 406 -5.49 2.57 -15.58
N GLU A 407 -5.42 1.66 -16.56
CA GLU A 407 -5.34 2.03 -17.99
C GLU A 407 -6.71 2.40 -18.59
N TYR A 408 -7.78 2.22 -17.82
CA TYR A 408 -9.14 2.54 -18.25
C TYR A 408 -9.44 4.00 -17.92
N HIS A 409 -9.68 4.81 -18.97
CA HIS A 409 -10.12 6.19 -18.86
C HIS A 409 -11.60 6.27 -18.42
N GLU A 410 -11.91 5.88 -17.19
CA GLU A 410 -13.11 6.40 -16.54
C GLU A 410 -12.75 7.73 -15.86
N ASP A 411 -13.36 8.82 -16.32
CA ASP A 411 -13.15 10.18 -15.79
C ASP A 411 -13.74 10.38 -14.37
N ARG A 412 -14.18 9.31 -13.69
CA ARG A 412 -14.86 9.40 -12.40
C ARG A 412 -14.07 8.65 -11.33
N LEU A 413 -13.42 9.42 -10.46
CA LEU A 413 -12.83 8.93 -9.22
C LEU A 413 -13.91 8.89 -8.13
N GLU A 414 -14.28 7.69 -7.68
CA GLU A 414 -15.16 7.49 -6.52
C GLU A 414 -14.32 7.03 -5.33
N LEU A 415 -14.15 7.92 -4.35
CA LEU A 415 -13.50 7.60 -3.08
C LEU A 415 -14.56 7.15 -2.07
N ALA A 416 -14.66 5.86 -1.82
CA ALA A 416 -15.69 5.27 -0.97
C ALA A 416 -15.12 4.65 0.31
N ALA A 417 -13.82 4.35 0.35
CA ALA A 417 -13.21 3.71 1.50
C ALA A 417 -12.95 4.73 2.63
N SER A 418 -13.80 4.69 3.66
CA SER A 418 -13.58 5.45 4.90
C SER A 418 -12.33 4.97 5.62
N SER A 419 -11.55 5.90 6.16
CA SER A 419 -10.38 5.58 6.96
C SER A 419 -10.72 4.96 8.32
N ARG A 420 -9.72 4.33 8.93
CA ARG A 420 -9.90 3.58 10.17
C ARG A 420 -8.89 4.03 11.22
N ALA A 421 -9.38 4.39 12.40
CA ALA A 421 -8.56 4.59 13.59
C ALA A 421 -8.66 3.35 14.50
N GLU A 422 -7.51 2.82 14.91
CA GLU A 422 -7.39 1.78 15.91
C GLU A 422 -6.78 2.38 17.18
N TYR A 423 -7.51 2.34 18.29
CA TYR A 423 -6.97 2.73 19.59
C TYR A 423 -6.01 1.64 20.10
N ILE A 424 -4.70 1.86 20.02
CA ILE A 424 -3.69 0.85 20.37
C ILE A 424 -3.49 0.82 21.88
N LEU A 425 -3.25 1.99 22.48
CA LEU A 425 -2.90 2.13 23.88
C LEU A 425 -3.70 3.26 24.50
N CYS A 426 -4.52 2.96 25.50
CA CYS A 426 -5.21 3.93 26.33
C CYS A 426 -4.48 4.07 27.67
N THR A 427 -4.09 5.30 27.99
CA THR A 427 -3.38 5.66 29.23
C THR A 427 -4.21 6.56 30.15
N LYS A 428 -5.45 6.89 29.74
CA LYS A 428 -6.43 7.63 30.53
C LYS A 428 -7.79 6.93 30.47
N PHE A 429 -8.19 6.28 31.55
CA PHE A 429 -9.47 5.57 31.64
C PHE A 429 -10.15 5.72 32.99
N ASP A 430 -9.60 6.55 33.87
CA ASP A 430 -10.22 6.98 35.10
C ASP A 430 -10.86 8.36 34.92
N SER A 431 -11.85 8.64 35.77
CA SER A 431 -12.46 9.97 35.88
C SER A 431 -11.52 11.01 36.51
N SER A 432 -10.33 10.59 36.95
CA SER A 432 -9.36 11.46 37.59
C SER A 432 -8.62 12.33 36.59
N GLY A 433 -8.05 13.44 37.07
CA GLY A 433 -7.17 14.31 36.27
C GLY A 433 -5.78 13.71 36.03
N THR A 434 -5.46 12.54 36.58
CA THR A 434 -4.14 11.92 36.40
C THR A 434 -4.03 11.28 35.02
N VAL A 435 -2.82 11.32 34.45
CA VAL A 435 -2.55 10.83 33.09
C VAL A 435 -1.18 10.18 33.06
N ASN A 436 -1.08 8.99 32.47
CA ASN A 436 0.19 8.32 32.21
C ASN A 436 0.66 8.64 30.77
N ALA A 437 1.16 9.86 30.57
CA ALA A 437 1.40 10.40 29.23
C ALA A 437 2.45 9.62 28.43
N VAL A 438 2.39 9.71 27.10
CA VAL A 438 3.35 9.06 26.21
C VAL A 438 4.62 9.92 26.13
N PHE A 439 5.71 9.48 26.75
CA PHE A 439 6.99 10.20 26.76
C PHE A 439 7.91 9.88 25.58
N GLY A 440 7.61 8.82 24.82
CA GLY A 440 8.33 8.56 23.58
C GLY A 440 7.68 7.50 22.73
N LEU A 441 7.77 7.68 21.40
CA LEU A 441 7.25 6.78 20.39
C LEU A 441 8.35 6.51 19.34
N ALA A 442 8.82 5.27 19.26
CA ALA A 442 9.76 4.83 18.23
C ALA A 442 9.12 3.77 17.33
N LEU A 443 9.24 3.96 16.00
CA LEU A 443 8.76 3.03 14.99
C LEU A 443 9.94 2.18 14.49
N LEU A 444 9.86 0.87 14.71
CA LEU A 444 10.85 -0.10 14.26
C LEU A 444 10.56 -0.47 12.80
N GLN A 445 11.59 -0.50 11.95
CA GLN A 445 11.42 -0.71 10.52
C GLN A 445 11.23 -2.19 10.12
N ILE A 446 12.22 -3.04 10.36
CA ILE A 446 12.17 -4.45 9.91
C ILE A 446 12.75 -5.37 11.00
N PRO A 447 11.97 -6.25 11.62
CA PRO A 447 10.50 -6.33 11.56
C PRO A 447 9.80 -5.05 12.03
N ALA A 448 8.62 -4.77 11.46
CA ALA A 448 7.82 -3.60 11.84
C ALA A 448 7.33 -3.72 13.28
N GLY A 449 7.47 -2.65 14.05
CA GLY A 449 7.10 -2.64 15.46
C GLY A 449 7.02 -1.23 16.02
N ILE A 450 6.51 -1.13 17.23
CA ILE A 450 6.35 0.12 17.96
C ILE A 450 6.93 -0.06 19.37
N VAL A 451 7.73 0.92 19.80
CA VAL A 451 8.25 1.01 21.17
C VAL A 451 7.74 2.31 21.79
N LEU A 452 7.07 2.18 22.92
CA LEU A 452 6.47 3.29 23.68
C LEU A 452 7.15 3.38 25.04
N LEU A 453 7.42 4.61 25.48
CA LEU A 453 7.82 4.94 26.84
C LEU A 453 6.70 5.77 27.47
N LEU A 454 6.19 5.33 28.61
CA LEU A 454 5.13 6.03 29.35
C LEU A 454 5.70 6.81 30.52
N GLY A 455 4.96 7.81 31.01
CA GLY A 455 5.39 8.66 32.12
C GLY A 455 5.54 7.94 33.46
N SER A 456 4.89 6.79 33.64
CA SER A 456 5.14 5.83 34.73
C SER A 456 6.48 5.09 34.62
N GLY A 457 7.22 5.25 33.53
CA GLY A 457 8.44 4.52 33.24
C GLY A 457 8.24 3.12 32.64
N GLN A 458 7.00 2.73 32.38
CA GLN A 458 6.71 1.50 31.65
C GLN A 458 7.09 1.63 30.17
N VAL A 459 7.70 0.58 29.64
CA VAL A 459 7.97 0.43 28.22
C VAL A 459 6.97 -0.55 27.62
N ILE A 460 6.45 -0.26 26.43
CA ILE A 460 5.58 -1.18 25.69
C ILE A 460 6.24 -1.43 24.34
N SER A 461 6.43 -2.69 23.97
CA SER A 461 6.97 -3.07 22.67
C SER A 461 6.02 -4.04 21.97
N LEU A 462 5.45 -3.59 20.84
CA LEU A 462 4.45 -4.35 20.07
C LEU A 462 4.96 -4.58 18.65
N LYS A 463 4.56 -5.71 18.06
CA LYS A 463 4.78 -5.99 16.64
C LYS A 463 3.66 -5.33 15.85
N LEU A 464 4.01 -4.63 14.77
CA LEU A 464 3.04 -4.12 13.83
C LEU A 464 2.79 -5.20 12.78
N VAL A 465 1.52 -5.48 12.48
CA VAL A 465 1.19 -6.34 11.34
C VAL A 465 1.58 -5.56 10.07
N ILE A 466 2.46 -6.15 9.28
CA ILE A 466 2.78 -5.70 7.92
C ILE A 466 1.75 -6.38 7.01
N ASP A 467 1.03 -5.62 6.19
CA ASP A 467 0.18 -6.21 5.17
C ASP A 467 1.06 -7.05 4.23
N ALA A 468 0.70 -8.31 4.03
CA ALA A 468 1.44 -9.20 3.14
C ALA A 468 1.51 -8.65 1.71
N GLN A 469 0.54 -7.82 1.30
CA GLN A 469 0.54 -7.17 -0.01
C GLN A 469 1.68 -6.17 -0.19
N LEU A 470 2.14 -5.51 0.88
CA LEU A 470 3.28 -4.59 0.85
C LEU A 470 4.63 -5.32 0.70
N LEU A 471 4.67 -6.65 0.90
CA LEU A 471 5.87 -7.48 0.74
C LEU A 471 5.96 -8.14 -0.63
N VAL A 472 4.95 -7.97 -1.49
CA VAL A 472 4.94 -8.54 -2.84
C VAL A 472 5.42 -7.46 -3.82
N THR A 473 6.67 -7.57 -4.26
CA THR A 473 7.13 -6.87 -5.47
C THR A 473 6.21 -7.29 -6.63
N PRO A 474 5.75 -6.36 -7.49
CA PRO A 474 4.92 -6.71 -8.64
C PRO A 474 5.78 -7.53 -9.62
N ASN A 475 5.75 -8.85 -9.47
CA ASN A 475 6.31 -9.74 -10.47
C ASN A 475 5.39 -9.66 -11.69
N GLU A 476 5.93 -9.08 -12.76
CA GLU A 476 5.48 -9.21 -14.13
C GLU A 476 5.38 -10.70 -14.50
N ASN A 477 4.24 -11.32 -14.20
CA ASN A 477 3.84 -12.59 -14.77
C ASN A 477 2.33 -12.59 -14.92
N LYS A 478 1.82 -11.73 -15.82
CA LYS A 478 0.51 -11.91 -16.43
C LYS A 478 0.56 -13.20 -17.27
N GLN A 479 0.29 -14.34 -16.63
CA GLN A 479 -0.16 -15.52 -17.37
C GLN A 479 -1.57 -15.22 -17.86
N VAL A 480 -1.67 -14.87 -19.14
CA VAL A 480 -2.92 -14.85 -19.89
C VAL A 480 -3.38 -16.30 -20.00
N GLY A 481 -4.16 -16.76 -19.00
CA GLY A 481 -4.90 -18.00 -19.04
C GLY A 481 -6.26 -17.75 -19.66
N LEU A 482 -6.61 -18.56 -20.66
CA LEU A 482 -7.85 -18.49 -21.43
C LEU A 482 -9.09 -18.28 -20.55
N GLU A 483 -9.90 -17.28 -20.92
CA GLU A 483 -11.23 -17.05 -20.40
C GLU A 483 -12.13 -18.26 -20.68
N VAL A 484 -12.30 -19.09 -19.66
CA VAL A 484 -13.48 -19.94 -19.54
C VAL A 484 -14.55 -19.07 -18.88
N SER A 485 -15.67 -18.89 -19.59
CA SER A 485 -16.83 -18.09 -19.19
C SER A 485 -17.20 -18.24 -17.71
N GLN A 486 -16.78 -17.27 -16.89
CA GLN A 486 -17.27 -17.08 -15.53
C GLN A 486 -18.61 -16.35 -15.58
N GLN A 487 -19.67 -17.07 -15.96
CA GLN A 487 -21.03 -16.67 -15.58
C GLN A 487 -21.33 -17.27 -14.21
N GLU A 488 -20.89 -16.57 -13.16
CA GLU A 488 -21.45 -16.59 -11.79
C GLU A 488 -20.59 -15.64 -10.92
N SER A 489 -20.69 -14.34 -11.18
CA SER A 489 -19.99 -13.31 -10.39
C SER A 489 -20.73 -13.05 -9.06
N GLY A 490 -20.57 -13.97 -8.11
CA GLY A 490 -20.84 -13.71 -6.68
C GLY A 490 -19.54 -13.35 -5.95
N PRO A 491 -19.62 -12.65 -4.79
CA PRO A 491 -18.43 -12.40 -3.96
C PRO A 491 -17.80 -13.74 -3.54
N SER A 492 -16.47 -13.80 -3.50
CA SER A 492 -15.80 -15.03 -3.09
C SER A 492 -16.17 -15.37 -1.64
N PHE A 493 -16.11 -16.65 -1.28
CA PHE A 493 -16.34 -17.06 0.11
C PHE A 493 -15.37 -16.35 1.07
N VAL A 494 -14.14 -16.07 0.61
CA VAL A 494 -13.14 -15.30 1.38
C VAL A 494 -13.63 -13.88 1.66
N ASP A 495 -14.19 -13.19 0.67
CA ASP A 495 -14.72 -11.84 0.84
C ASP A 495 -15.94 -11.82 1.76
N THR A 496 -16.76 -12.88 1.70
CA THR A 496 -17.87 -13.08 2.63
C THR A 496 -17.39 -13.26 4.08
N ILE A 497 -16.30 -14.00 4.31
CA ILE A 497 -15.73 -14.14 5.66
C ILE A 497 -15.10 -12.82 6.14
N LYS A 498 -14.41 -12.08 5.25
CA LYS A 498 -13.84 -10.77 5.58
C LYS A 498 -14.93 -9.78 6.01
N SER A 499 -16.05 -9.71 5.29
CA SER A 499 -17.16 -8.82 5.66
C SER A 499 -17.79 -9.20 7.00
N LEU A 500 -17.96 -10.50 7.28
CA LEU A 500 -18.46 -10.98 8.57
C LEU A 500 -17.55 -10.62 9.75
N LEU A 501 -16.23 -10.49 9.52
CA LEU A 501 -15.23 -10.16 10.54
C LEU A 501 -14.95 -8.66 10.70
N GLN A 502 -15.49 -7.78 9.84
CA GLN A 502 -15.12 -6.37 9.78
C GLN A 502 -15.65 -5.52 10.95
N ARG A 503 -14.83 -5.26 11.97
CA ARG A 503 -15.24 -4.56 13.21
C ARG A 503 -15.24 -3.04 13.09
N SER A 504 -16.12 -2.38 13.84
CA SER A 504 -16.15 -0.92 13.99
C SER A 504 -15.37 -0.40 15.20
N VAL A 505 -15.22 -1.21 16.25
CA VAL A 505 -14.57 -0.83 17.52
C VAL A 505 -13.55 -1.89 17.93
N ASN A 506 -12.41 -1.46 18.48
CA ASN A 506 -11.37 -2.32 19.03
C ASN A 506 -11.25 -2.15 20.56
N GLN A 507 -10.69 -3.15 21.25
CA GLN A 507 -10.38 -3.03 22.67
C GLN A 507 -8.92 -2.56 22.83
N PRO A 508 -8.66 -1.35 23.35
CA PRO A 508 -7.30 -0.84 23.51
C PRO A 508 -6.55 -1.58 24.62
N ILE A 509 -5.21 -1.55 24.55
CA ILE A 509 -4.36 -1.94 25.68
C ILE A 509 -4.50 -0.87 26.74
N LEU A 510 -4.83 -1.25 27.96
CA LEU A 510 -4.94 -0.32 29.09
C LEU A 510 -3.62 -0.31 29.86
N ALA A 511 -3.03 0.86 30.04
CA ALA A 511 -1.78 1.02 30.79
C ALA A 511 -1.88 2.17 31.80
N ASP A 512 -2.47 1.90 32.95
CA ASP A 512 -2.34 2.76 34.14
C ASP A 512 -1.44 2.09 35.17
N LYS A 513 -0.48 2.86 35.65
CA LYS A 513 0.46 2.48 36.71
C LYS A 513 0.62 3.59 37.75
N LEU A 514 -0.07 4.71 37.61
CA LEU A 514 0.08 5.86 38.50
C LEU A 514 -0.90 5.78 39.68
N SER A 515 -2.06 5.13 39.49
CA SER A 515 -3.04 4.84 40.54
C SER A 515 -3.76 3.51 40.30
N SER A 516 -4.19 2.83 41.37
CA SER A 516 -5.13 1.72 41.20
C SER A 516 -6.53 2.28 40.97
N PRO A 517 -7.23 1.95 39.86
CA PRO A 517 -8.59 2.41 39.63
C PRO A 517 -9.52 1.95 40.75
N SER A 518 -10.60 2.69 40.99
CA SER A 518 -11.59 2.28 41.98
C SER A 518 -12.23 0.94 41.58
N ALA A 519 -12.77 0.20 42.56
CA ALA A 519 -13.44 -1.07 42.29
C ALA A 519 -14.66 -0.91 41.36
N GLN A 520 -15.32 0.25 41.40
CA GLN A 520 -16.46 0.60 40.56
C GLN A 520 -16.03 0.86 39.11
N GLU A 521 -15.01 1.71 38.90
CA GLU A 521 -14.48 1.99 37.56
C GLU A 521 -13.89 0.72 36.92
N SER A 522 -13.21 -0.12 37.71
CA SER A 522 -12.69 -1.41 37.25
C SER A 522 -13.80 -2.36 36.80
N TYR A 523 -14.93 -2.35 37.50
CA TYR A 523 -16.11 -3.16 37.16
C TYR A 523 -16.81 -2.64 35.90
N GLU A 524 -16.93 -1.33 35.74
CA GLU A 524 -17.50 -0.69 34.54
C GLU A 524 -16.64 -0.94 33.31
N LEU A 525 -15.32 -0.74 33.41
CA LEU A 525 -14.36 -1.03 32.36
C LEU A 525 -14.39 -2.51 31.95
N LEU A 526 -14.52 -3.42 32.94
CA LEU A 526 -14.68 -4.85 32.68
C LEU A 526 -16.00 -5.15 31.96
N ASN A 527 -17.10 -4.50 32.34
CA ASN A 527 -18.38 -4.69 31.65
C ASN A 527 -18.34 -4.19 30.21
N GLN A 528 -17.76 -3.00 29.97
CA GLN A 528 -17.54 -2.48 28.62
C GLN A 528 -16.68 -3.43 27.78
N ALA A 529 -15.57 -3.94 28.36
CA ALA A 529 -14.73 -4.95 27.71
C ALA A 529 -15.50 -6.25 27.39
N ILE A 530 -16.29 -6.76 28.33
CA ILE A 530 -17.12 -7.96 28.14
C ILE A 530 -18.16 -7.73 27.05
N GLU A 531 -18.79 -6.57 27.03
CA GLU A 531 -19.79 -6.19 26.03
C GLU A 531 -19.18 -6.12 24.63
N VAL A 532 -18.03 -5.44 24.48
CA VAL A 532 -17.28 -5.40 23.22
C VAL A 532 -16.86 -6.81 22.77
N LEU A 533 -16.34 -7.64 23.67
CA LEU A 533 -15.96 -9.03 23.34
C LEU A 533 -17.17 -9.88 22.93
N ARG A 534 -18.32 -9.73 23.59
CA ARG A 534 -19.54 -10.48 23.25
C ARG A 534 -20.11 -10.04 21.92
N GLU A 535 -20.31 -8.74 21.72
CA GLU A 535 -21.01 -8.21 20.55
C GLU A 535 -20.10 -8.12 19.32
N GLN A 536 -18.85 -7.69 19.47
CA GLN A 536 -17.94 -7.45 18.32
C GLN A 536 -17.04 -8.65 17.97
N TYR A 537 -16.75 -9.55 18.91
CA TYR A 537 -15.86 -10.70 18.66
C TYR A 537 -16.61 -12.02 18.60
N LEU A 538 -17.18 -12.48 19.72
CA LEU A 538 -17.79 -13.81 19.84
C LEU A 538 -18.96 -14.00 18.86
N LYS A 539 -19.90 -13.07 18.84
CA LYS A 539 -21.07 -13.11 17.92
C LYS A 539 -20.65 -13.22 16.46
N ARG A 540 -19.60 -12.50 16.05
CA ARG A 540 -19.10 -12.51 14.68
C ARG A 540 -18.35 -13.80 14.34
N HIS A 541 -17.53 -14.30 15.27
CA HIS A 541 -16.90 -15.62 15.14
C HIS A 541 -17.96 -16.73 15.03
N ASP A 542 -19.08 -16.62 15.74
CA ASP A 542 -20.21 -17.54 15.60
C ASP A 542 -20.87 -17.48 14.22
N LEU A 543 -21.06 -16.28 13.66
CA LEU A 543 -21.55 -16.09 12.29
C LEU A 543 -20.59 -16.71 11.27
N VAL A 544 -19.29 -16.50 11.43
CA VAL A 544 -18.25 -17.09 10.57
C VAL A 544 -18.28 -18.61 10.68
N ARG A 545 -18.33 -19.16 11.89
CA ARG A 545 -18.45 -20.61 12.13
C ARG A 545 -19.70 -21.18 11.43
N ALA A 546 -20.83 -20.50 11.51
CA ALA A 546 -22.05 -20.90 10.82
C ALA A 546 -21.94 -20.79 9.29
N ALA A 547 -21.23 -19.78 8.76
CA ALA A 547 -20.95 -19.66 7.34
C ALA A 547 -20.06 -20.80 6.84
N PHE A 548 -18.99 -21.14 7.56
CA PHE A 548 -18.14 -22.30 7.26
C PHE A 548 -18.93 -23.61 7.29
N ALA A 549 -19.74 -23.85 8.33
CA ALA A 549 -20.56 -25.05 8.42
C ALA A 549 -21.52 -25.19 7.23
N ARG A 550 -22.17 -24.10 6.82
CA ARG A 550 -23.05 -24.08 5.64
C ARG A 550 -22.27 -24.38 4.36
N HIS A 551 -21.11 -23.75 4.17
CA HIS A 551 -20.30 -23.95 2.97
C HIS A 551 -19.76 -25.39 2.87
N ILE A 552 -19.30 -25.96 3.98
CA ILE A 552 -18.87 -27.36 4.06
C ILE A 552 -20.03 -28.30 3.68
N ASN A 553 -21.22 -28.09 4.24
CA ASN A 553 -22.39 -28.90 3.92
C ASN A 553 -22.79 -28.77 2.44
N GLN A 554 -22.73 -27.57 1.86
CA GLN A 554 -23.01 -27.37 0.43
C GLN A 554 -21.99 -28.12 -0.46
N ILE A 555 -20.71 -28.08 -0.10
CA ILE A 555 -19.66 -28.81 -0.83
C ILE A 555 -19.89 -30.33 -0.72
N GLN A 556 -20.25 -30.83 0.46
CA GLN A 556 -20.56 -32.25 0.66
C GLN A 556 -21.76 -32.69 -0.19
N LEU A 557 -22.84 -31.90 -0.19
CA LEU A 557 -24.03 -32.18 -1.00
C LEU A 557 -23.71 -32.17 -2.50
N LYS A 558 -22.95 -31.18 -2.97
CA LYS A 558 -22.51 -31.10 -4.38
C LYS A 558 -21.65 -32.30 -4.77
N LYS A 559 -20.76 -32.74 -3.87
CA LYS A 559 -19.94 -33.94 -4.10
C LYS A 559 -20.80 -35.19 -4.24
N GLU A 560 -21.78 -35.40 -3.38
CA GLU A 560 -22.70 -36.54 -3.44
C GLU A 560 -23.53 -36.51 -4.73
N GLN A 561 -24.07 -35.34 -5.10
CA GLN A 561 -24.78 -35.15 -6.36
C GLN A 561 -23.91 -35.49 -7.57
N GLN A 562 -22.69 -34.95 -7.64
CA GLN A 562 -21.77 -35.21 -8.76
C GLN A 562 -21.37 -36.69 -8.85
N LEU A 563 -21.20 -37.37 -7.73
CA LEU A 563 -20.93 -38.81 -7.73
C LEU A 563 -22.12 -39.60 -8.31
N GLN A 564 -23.35 -39.22 -7.96
CA GLN A 564 -24.55 -39.86 -8.51
C GLN A 564 -24.69 -39.58 -10.01
N GLU A 565 -24.50 -38.33 -10.45
CA GLU A 565 -24.56 -37.96 -11.86
C GLU A 565 -23.51 -38.70 -12.69
N ILE A 566 -22.29 -38.89 -12.17
CA ILE A 566 -21.25 -39.69 -12.83
C ILE A 566 -21.72 -41.14 -12.98
N GLN A 567 -22.31 -41.72 -11.94
CA GLN A 567 -22.81 -43.10 -11.99
C GLN A 567 -23.96 -43.26 -13.01
N ASP A 568 -24.87 -42.30 -13.06
CA ASP A 568 -26.00 -42.30 -14.00
C ASP A 568 -25.49 -42.18 -15.45
N LEU A 569 -24.50 -41.31 -15.69
CA LEU A 569 -23.85 -41.17 -17.00
C LEU A 569 -23.08 -42.43 -17.42
N GLU A 570 -22.44 -43.12 -16.48
CA GLU A 570 -21.77 -44.40 -16.75
C GLU A 570 -22.78 -45.47 -17.19
N GLN A 571 -23.94 -45.55 -16.53
CA GLN A 571 -25.03 -46.47 -16.91
C GLN A 571 -25.63 -46.10 -18.27
N GLU A 572 -25.86 -44.81 -18.54
CA GLU A 572 -26.38 -44.37 -19.84
C GLU A 572 -25.40 -44.69 -20.96
N ARG A 573 -24.10 -44.48 -20.73
CA ARG A 573 -23.03 -44.85 -21.68
C ARG A 573 -23.06 -46.34 -21.99
N GLU A 574 -23.20 -47.20 -20.98
CA GLU A 574 -23.28 -48.65 -21.18
C GLU A 574 -24.53 -49.04 -22.01
N LEU A 575 -25.68 -48.45 -21.70
CA LEU A 575 -26.92 -48.68 -22.43
C LEU A 575 -26.82 -48.25 -23.90
N ILE A 576 -26.24 -47.08 -24.16
CA ILE A 576 -26.03 -46.57 -25.53
C ILE A 576 -25.06 -47.48 -26.29
N SER A 577 -23.97 -47.91 -25.65
CA SER A 577 -23.01 -48.85 -26.22
C SER A 577 -23.67 -50.17 -26.62
N GLU A 578 -24.51 -50.74 -25.73
CA GLU A 578 -25.24 -51.98 -26.01
C GLU A 578 -26.24 -51.80 -27.18
N ARG A 579 -26.95 -50.67 -27.22
CA ARG A 579 -27.88 -50.34 -28.31
C ARG A 579 -27.14 -50.16 -29.64
N ALA A 580 -25.99 -49.50 -29.63
CA ALA A 580 -25.16 -49.34 -30.82
C ALA A 580 -24.67 -50.69 -31.34
N HIS A 581 -24.27 -51.60 -30.44
CA HIS A 581 -23.86 -52.96 -30.80
C HIS A 581 -25.00 -53.74 -31.47
N LYS A 582 -26.20 -53.74 -30.87
CA LYS A 582 -27.40 -54.39 -31.46
C LYS A 582 -27.79 -53.80 -32.81
N LEU A 583 -27.63 -52.48 -32.98
CA LEU A 583 -27.94 -51.81 -34.24
C LEU A 583 -26.92 -52.19 -35.33
N ALA A 584 -25.63 -52.27 -34.98
CA ALA A 584 -24.57 -52.70 -35.88
C ALA A 584 -24.81 -54.13 -36.37
N GLU A 585 -25.17 -55.05 -35.46
CA GLU A 585 -25.50 -56.45 -35.81
C GLU A 585 -26.68 -56.51 -36.80
N ARG A 586 -27.77 -55.78 -36.53
CA ARG A 586 -28.91 -55.71 -37.45
C ARG A 586 -28.55 -55.08 -38.80
N PHE A 587 -27.70 -54.06 -38.80
CA PHE A 587 -27.26 -53.42 -40.03
C PHE A 587 -26.45 -54.38 -40.90
N GLU A 588 -25.55 -55.17 -40.31
CA GLU A 588 -24.81 -56.21 -41.02
C GLU A 588 -25.75 -57.28 -41.60
N GLU A 589 -26.72 -57.75 -40.83
CA GLU A 589 -27.74 -58.70 -41.31
C GLU A 589 -28.54 -58.16 -42.49
N ILE A 590 -29.03 -56.92 -42.40
CA ILE A 590 -29.81 -56.27 -43.46
C ILE A 590 -28.94 -56.05 -44.69
N SER A 591 -27.71 -55.58 -44.53
CA SER A 591 -26.78 -55.36 -45.64
C SER A 591 -26.50 -56.66 -46.39
N TYR A 592 -26.25 -57.76 -45.65
CA TYR A 592 -26.07 -59.08 -46.25
C TYR A 592 -27.31 -59.55 -47.02
N ASN A 593 -28.51 -59.37 -46.44
CA ASN A 593 -29.77 -59.72 -47.10
C ASN A 593 -30.04 -58.87 -48.34
N GLN A 594 -29.75 -57.58 -48.28
CA GLN A 594 -29.87 -56.67 -49.42
C GLN A 594 -28.92 -57.09 -50.54
N GLU A 595 -27.66 -57.42 -50.22
CA GLU A 595 -26.71 -57.91 -51.21
C GLU A 595 -27.21 -59.21 -51.87
N LEU A 596 -27.77 -60.13 -51.09
CA LEU A 596 -28.37 -61.37 -51.60
C LEU A 596 -29.58 -61.08 -52.53
N LEU A 597 -30.45 -60.16 -52.14
CA LEU A 597 -31.60 -59.74 -52.95
C LEU A 597 -31.15 -59.07 -54.26
N VAL A 598 -30.18 -58.16 -54.20
CA VAL A 598 -29.60 -57.52 -55.39
C VAL A 598 -29.02 -58.56 -56.33
N ARG A 599 -28.28 -59.56 -55.82
CA ARG A 599 -27.78 -60.68 -56.65
C ARG A 599 -28.92 -61.47 -57.29
N LYS A 600 -30.02 -61.75 -56.57
CA LYS A 600 -31.20 -62.45 -57.11
C LYS A 600 -31.91 -61.61 -58.18
N CYS A 601 -32.13 -60.31 -57.94
CA CYS A 601 -32.73 -59.39 -58.90
C CYS A 601 -31.88 -59.26 -60.15
N ASN A 602 -30.55 -59.12 -60.02
CA ASN A 602 -29.64 -59.09 -61.15
C ASN A 602 -29.69 -60.38 -61.96
N ALA A 603 -29.75 -61.55 -61.30
CA ALA A 603 -29.90 -62.84 -61.98
C ALA A 603 -31.24 -62.98 -62.71
N LEU A 604 -32.34 -62.47 -62.13
CA LEU A 604 -33.65 -62.43 -62.79
C LEU A 604 -33.66 -61.45 -63.97
N MET A 605 -33.06 -60.27 -63.82
CA MET A 605 -32.95 -59.26 -64.87
C MET A 605 -32.09 -59.78 -66.03
N GLN A 606 -31.00 -60.51 -65.75
CA GLN A 606 -30.22 -61.22 -66.77
C GLN A 606 -31.08 -62.23 -67.54
N LYS A 607 -31.87 -63.05 -66.85
CA LYS A 607 -32.78 -64.03 -67.49
C LYS A 607 -33.90 -63.37 -68.30
N ALA A 608 -34.46 -62.27 -67.80
CA ALA A 608 -35.49 -61.50 -68.50
C ALA A 608 -34.93 -60.84 -69.76
N ASN A 609 -33.78 -60.17 -69.67
CA ASN A 609 -33.10 -59.56 -70.81
C ASN A 609 -32.70 -60.59 -71.89
N ALA A 610 -32.34 -61.82 -71.49
CA ALA A 610 -32.07 -62.91 -72.43
C ALA A 610 -33.32 -63.42 -73.17
N SER A 611 -34.53 -63.09 -72.69
CA SER A 611 -35.81 -63.53 -73.27
C SER A 611 -36.52 -62.44 -74.09
N LEU A 612 -35.99 -61.21 -74.11
CA LEU A 612 -36.53 -60.08 -74.86
C LEU A 612 -35.85 -59.95 -76.25
N PRO A 613 -36.59 -59.73 -77.35
CA PRO A 613 -35.99 -59.45 -78.65
C PRO A 613 -35.45 -58.01 -78.66
N ASN A 614 -34.13 -57.88 -78.56
CA ASN A 614 -33.45 -56.59 -78.44
C ASN A 614 -32.77 -56.15 -79.74
N SER A 615 -32.50 -54.84 -79.86
CA SER A 615 -31.79 -54.24 -80.99
C SER A 615 -30.33 -54.70 -81.05
N VAL A 616 -29.92 -55.26 -82.21
CA VAL A 616 -28.58 -55.81 -82.49
C VAL A 616 -27.45 -54.81 -82.26
N VAL A 617 -27.72 -53.50 -82.34
CA VAL A 617 -26.70 -52.44 -82.19
C VAL A 617 -26.31 -52.25 -80.72
N ALA A 618 -27.30 -52.21 -79.82
CA ALA A 618 -27.07 -52.01 -78.39
C ALA A 618 -26.35 -53.22 -77.73
N GLU A 619 -26.63 -54.45 -78.18
CA GLU A 619 -25.89 -55.63 -77.73
C GLU A 619 -24.43 -55.64 -78.19
N ARG A 620 -24.14 -55.12 -79.38
CA ARG A 620 -22.78 -55.08 -79.92
C ARG A 620 -21.91 -54.07 -79.17
N GLU A 621 -22.46 -52.90 -78.86
CA GLU A 621 -21.81 -51.89 -78.01
C GLU A 621 -21.61 -52.42 -76.58
N PHE A 622 -22.63 -53.05 -75.99
CA PHE A 622 -22.52 -53.65 -74.66
C PHE A 622 -21.50 -54.79 -74.61
N SER A 623 -21.45 -55.66 -75.62
CA SER A 623 -20.46 -56.74 -75.72
C SER A 623 -19.03 -56.20 -75.87
N GLN A 624 -18.84 -55.17 -76.69
CA GLN A 624 -17.54 -54.49 -76.81
C GLN A 624 -17.12 -53.88 -75.46
N GLU A 625 -18.05 -53.27 -74.73
CA GLU A 625 -17.77 -52.69 -73.42
C GLU A 625 -17.48 -53.77 -72.36
N VAL A 626 -18.19 -54.90 -72.36
CA VAL A 626 -17.90 -56.05 -71.49
C VAL A 626 -16.53 -56.66 -71.79
N ILE A 627 -16.14 -56.79 -73.07
CA ILE A 627 -14.80 -57.26 -73.45
C ILE A 627 -13.73 -56.27 -73.00
N ARG A 628 -13.97 -54.97 -73.19
CA ARG A 628 -13.07 -53.89 -72.71
C ARG A 628 -12.90 -53.97 -71.20
N LEU A 629 -13.99 -54.05 -70.44
CA LEU A 629 -13.99 -54.18 -68.99
C LEU A 629 -13.31 -55.47 -68.53
N ASN A 630 -13.52 -56.61 -69.21
CA ASN A 630 -12.83 -57.85 -68.86
C ASN A 630 -11.32 -57.75 -69.08
N LYS A 631 -10.87 -57.12 -70.17
CA LYS A 631 -9.44 -56.86 -70.42
C LYS A 631 -8.84 -55.95 -69.34
N VAL A 632 -9.56 -54.93 -68.92
CA VAL A 632 -9.14 -54.05 -67.80
C VAL A 632 -9.11 -54.81 -66.48
N THR A 633 -10.12 -55.64 -66.19
CA THR A 633 -10.19 -56.46 -64.97
C THR A 633 -9.08 -57.49 -64.90
N GLN A 634 -8.70 -58.13 -66.01
CA GLN A 634 -7.54 -59.03 -66.07
C GLN A 634 -6.22 -58.28 -65.80
N GLY A 635 -6.08 -57.07 -66.35
CA GLY A 635 -4.94 -56.19 -66.04
C GLY A 635 -4.89 -55.79 -64.56
N LEU A 636 -6.04 -55.43 -63.97
CA LEU A 636 -6.17 -55.14 -62.54
C LEU A 636 -5.89 -56.36 -61.66
N ALA A 637 -6.32 -57.55 -62.06
CA ALA A 637 -6.04 -58.79 -61.33
C ALA A 637 -4.54 -59.13 -61.33
N ALA A 638 -3.86 -58.96 -62.47
CA ALA A 638 -2.40 -59.10 -62.55
C ALA A 638 -1.68 -58.02 -61.70
N GLY A 639 -2.20 -56.79 -61.72
CA GLY A 639 -1.73 -55.69 -60.86
C GLY A 639 -1.92 -55.99 -59.37
N LEU A 640 -3.05 -56.56 -58.97
CA LEU A 640 -3.36 -56.96 -57.60
C LEU A 640 -2.43 -58.08 -57.13
N GLU A 641 -2.14 -59.06 -57.98
CA GLU A 641 -1.17 -60.13 -57.65
C GLU A 641 0.25 -59.58 -57.50
N SER A 642 0.65 -58.65 -58.36
CA SER A 642 1.94 -57.94 -58.22
C SER A 642 2.01 -57.12 -56.93
N ALA A 643 0.92 -56.40 -56.59
CA ALA A 643 0.80 -55.63 -55.36
C ALA A 643 0.82 -56.53 -54.12
N LYS A 644 0.11 -57.67 -54.11
CA LYS A 644 0.13 -58.66 -53.03
C LYS A 644 1.52 -59.24 -52.82
N LYS A 645 2.24 -59.59 -53.89
CA LYS A 645 3.63 -60.06 -53.79
C LYS A 645 4.55 -58.98 -53.21
N THR A 646 4.36 -57.73 -53.62
CA THR A 646 5.13 -56.60 -53.10
C THR A 646 4.82 -56.34 -51.63
N LEU A 647 3.55 -56.37 -51.23
CA LEU A 647 3.11 -56.22 -49.84
C LEU A 647 3.63 -57.36 -48.96
N ASN A 648 3.64 -58.60 -49.44
CA ASN A 648 4.21 -59.73 -48.71
C ASN A 648 5.74 -59.59 -48.53
N LYS A 649 6.45 -59.13 -49.56
CA LYS A 649 7.89 -58.81 -49.44
C LYS A 649 8.13 -57.69 -48.43
N GLN A 650 7.34 -56.62 -48.48
CA GLN A 650 7.44 -55.52 -47.51
C GLN A 650 7.10 -55.98 -46.09
N ARG A 651 6.05 -56.80 -45.90
CA ARG A 651 5.71 -57.37 -44.60
C ARG A 651 6.85 -58.20 -44.01
N TYR A 652 7.54 -58.97 -44.84
CA TYR A 652 8.71 -59.73 -44.41
C TYR A 652 9.85 -58.80 -43.96
N HIS A 653 10.16 -57.75 -44.73
CA HIS A 653 11.16 -56.75 -44.35
C HIS A 653 10.77 -55.95 -43.10
N ILE A 654 9.50 -55.57 -42.94
CA ILE A 654 8.99 -54.87 -41.75
C ILE A 654 9.08 -55.78 -40.52
N ALA A 655 8.74 -57.07 -40.64
CA ALA A 655 8.86 -58.02 -39.54
C ALA A 655 10.32 -58.20 -39.08
N MET A 656 11.26 -58.34 -40.03
CA MET A 656 12.70 -58.35 -39.71
C MET A 656 13.15 -57.05 -39.04
N SER A 657 12.75 -55.90 -39.59
CA SER A 657 13.14 -54.59 -39.04
C SER A 657 12.52 -54.31 -37.66
N GLN A 658 11.33 -54.83 -37.37
CA GLN A 658 10.68 -54.69 -36.07
C GLN A 658 11.35 -55.51 -34.97
N GLU A 659 11.97 -56.65 -35.29
CA GLU A 659 12.79 -57.40 -34.33
C GLU A 659 14.06 -56.63 -33.94
N ASP A 660 14.68 -55.90 -34.88
CA ASP A 660 15.83 -55.04 -34.60
C ASP A 660 15.45 -53.74 -33.85
N LEU A 661 14.28 -53.14 -34.15
CA LEU A 661 13.80 -51.90 -33.50
C LEU A 661 13.34 -52.10 -32.05
N LYS A 662 12.88 -53.31 -31.67
CA LYS A 662 12.52 -53.61 -30.26
C LYS A 662 13.70 -53.50 -29.28
N LYS A 663 14.95 -53.52 -29.76
CA LYS A 663 16.14 -53.32 -28.92
C LYS A 663 16.45 -51.85 -28.63
N ASN A 664 15.90 -50.91 -29.40
CA ASN A 664 16.13 -49.46 -29.30
C ASN A 664 14.81 -48.67 -29.45
N ALA A 665 13.83 -48.92 -28.59
CA ALA A 665 12.58 -48.17 -28.60
C ALA A 665 12.79 -46.79 -27.93
N TYR A 666 12.77 -45.72 -28.73
CA TYR A 666 12.65 -44.36 -28.22
C TYR A 666 11.16 -44.05 -28.03
N GLU A 667 10.72 -43.91 -26.77
CA GLU A 667 9.37 -43.44 -26.46
C GLU A 667 9.28 -41.92 -26.62
N LEU A 668 8.25 -41.45 -27.30
CA LEU A 668 8.00 -40.02 -27.48
C LEU A 668 7.63 -39.41 -26.11
N PRO A 669 8.26 -38.31 -25.66
CA PRO A 669 7.91 -37.67 -24.39
C PRO A 669 6.42 -37.30 -24.33
N GLU A 670 5.73 -37.60 -23.22
CA GLU A 670 4.28 -37.42 -23.08
C GLU A 670 3.78 -36.01 -23.42
N LYS A 671 4.59 -34.97 -23.15
CA LYS A 671 4.26 -33.59 -23.52
C LYS A 671 4.15 -33.40 -25.03
N GLN A 672 5.10 -33.93 -25.80
CA GLN A 672 5.07 -33.85 -27.26
C GLN A 672 3.90 -34.68 -27.82
N HIS A 673 3.61 -35.84 -27.22
CA HIS A 673 2.45 -36.64 -27.60
C HIS A 673 1.14 -35.89 -27.39
N ARG A 674 0.96 -35.23 -26.23
CA ARG A 674 -0.23 -34.39 -25.99
C ARG A 674 -0.34 -33.24 -26.99
N THR A 675 0.74 -32.49 -27.22
CA THR A 675 0.71 -31.37 -28.18
C THR A 675 0.38 -31.82 -29.59
N ILE A 676 0.95 -32.94 -30.05
CA ILE A 676 0.62 -33.51 -31.36
C ILE A 676 -0.84 -33.95 -31.40
N THR A 677 -1.35 -34.55 -30.33
CA THR A 677 -2.75 -35.01 -30.25
C THR A 677 -3.71 -33.83 -30.31
N GLU A 678 -3.43 -32.74 -29.58
CA GLU A 678 -4.21 -31.50 -29.59
C GLU A 678 -4.21 -30.82 -30.97
N ILE A 679 -3.06 -30.75 -31.64
CA ILE A 679 -2.97 -30.21 -33.01
C ILE A 679 -3.79 -31.08 -33.97
N LEU A 680 -3.71 -32.41 -33.85
CA LEU A 680 -4.46 -33.33 -34.70
C LEU A 680 -5.97 -33.24 -34.46
N THR A 681 -6.44 -33.10 -33.21
CA THR A 681 -7.87 -32.89 -32.93
C THR A 681 -8.34 -31.53 -33.45
N GLN A 682 -7.52 -30.49 -33.34
CA GLN A 682 -7.83 -29.18 -33.90
C GLN A 682 -7.96 -29.21 -35.43
N LEU A 683 -6.99 -29.83 -36.11
CA LEU A 683 -7.02 -30.00 -37.57
C LEU A 683 -8.20 -30.87 -38.02
N THR A 684 -8.54 -31.91 -37.27
CA THR A 684 -9.72 -32.75 -37.57
C THR A 684 -11.01 -31.94 -37.47
N GLY A 685 -11.16 -31.12 -36.43
CA GLY A 685 -12.29 -30.21 -36.30
C GLY A 685 -12.37 -29.17 -37.42
N GLU A 686 -11.23 -28.70 -37.92
CA GLU A 686 -11.16 -27.76 -39.03
C GLU A 686 -11.53 -28.41 -40.36
N ILE A 687 -11.06 -29.65 -40.60
CA ILE A 687 -11.44 -30.46 -41.76
C ILE A 687 -12.94 -30.74 -41.75
N ASP A 688 -13.53 -31.10 -40.61
CA ASP A 688 -14.97 -31.34 -40.50
C ASP A 688 -15.79 -30.08 -40.83
N ARG A 689 -15.35 -28.91 -40.35
CA ARG A 689 -15.97 -27.62 -40.72
C ARG A 689 -15.88 -27.38 -42.23
N GLN A 690 -14.70 -27.58 -42.82
CA GLN A 690 -14.53 -27.44 -44.27
C GLN A 690 -15.39 -28.43 -45.06
N ILE A 691 -15.55 -29.67 -44.61
CA ILE A 691 -16.45 -30.65 -45.23
C ILE A 691 -17.90 -30.19 -45.15
N VAL A 692 -18.33 -29.65 -44.01
CA VAL A 692 -19.68 -29.09 -43.84
C VAL A 692 -19.88 -27.89 -44.75
N ASP A 693 -18.89 -27.01 -44.86
CA ASP A 693 -18.95 -25.83 -45.72
C ASP A 693 -18.97 -26.20 -47.20
N VAL A 694 -18.17 -27.18 -47.64
CA VAL A 694 -18.20 -27.71 -49.01
C VAL A 694 -19.56 -28.36 -49.31
N LYS A 695 -20.12 -29.15 -48.37
CA LYS A 695 -21.47 -29.72 -48.53
C LYS A 695 -22.54 -28.62 -48.60
N ARG A 696 -22.40 -27.55 -47.82
CA ARG A 696 -23.29 -26.39 -47.86
C ARG A 696 -23.18 -25.63 -49.18
N ILE A 697 -21.96 -25.41 -49.68
CA ILE A 697 -21.70 -24.76 -50.96
C ILE A 697 -22.28 -25.59 -52.10
N ASN A 698 -22.05 -26.91 -52.15
CA ASN A 698 -22.64 -27.78 -53.18
C ASN A 698 -24.19 -27.70 -53.16
N LYS A 699 -24.79 -27.64 -51.97
CA LYS A 699 -26.24 -27.48 -51.82
C LYS A 699 -26.76 -26.11 -52.31
N ILE A 700 -25.96 -25.05 -52.21
CA ILE A 700 -26.30 -23.69 -52.69
C ILE A 700 -26.08 -23.56 -54.20
N VAL A 701 -25.03 -24.19 -54.73
CA VAL A 701 -24.65 -24.13 -56.15
C VAL A 701 -25.50 -25.08 -57.01
N GLY A 702 -26.24 -26.01 -56.40
CA GLY A 702 -27.22 -26.85 -57.09
C GLY A 702 -26.57 -27.91 -57.99
N VAL A 703 -25.54 -28.58 -57.48
CA VAL A 703 -25.01 -29.84 -58.04
C VAL A 703 -25.37 -30.98 -57.10
#